data_AF-A0A4Q2YJN3-F1
#
_entry.id   AF-A0A4Q2YJN3-F1
#
_cell.length_a   1.000
_cell.length_b   1.000
_cell.length_c   1.000
_cell.angle_alpha   90.00
_cell.angle_beta   90.00
_cell.angle_gamma   90.00
#
_symmetry.space_group_name_H-M   'P 1'
#
loop_
_entity.id
_entity.type
_entity.pdbx_description
1 polymer ?
#
loop_
_entity_poly.entity_id
_entity_poly.type
_entity_poly.pdbx_seq_one_letter_code
_entity_poly.pdbx_strand_id
1 'polypeptide(L)'
;MSDARQQMIDAAVRVYGDDAEKTAAARQWLKELTEGADDAGLAVATERFEEVDRRRKSLLLRRIFLIASMVVAAASFYPLGLLNSTDKGSVGMFRASSSGSGMSELLLKNRSPKDRLLIGEPNESRLLQRQKLWESEPSNAAYFAEYAVIFHKEKKALPPGYFETAERLDPGNSWFDYFAACAVGGNSVKKAKRTEEEKESKEARRWEILDEAKYREALDIMARTRGKTHFNSYEEAMLRKRLLLLPRETPPERMASIAYLMESQTSYLTLLKLSEIHSARAFELEQAGDVEGFRRLLDDVHACTHRLSEDAAFNLVQELVVRAFISATTLHLEKRAERLGLLGDALWVTEWKEALEWHKKAKDAGNTGGKRLAGMVEREGTYLAQALPPMLRQTVNPPPLEPGDLKPGRLTEYALLSRACGTLLAIWLSLVAVTLFLYRFRTSSVVRLMARRAEQLLLPVDWLWIAGVGILLPASLIFAVMVFTPLGGWGGSVLGPEKGTTGMVRVLSNFAGLGLLLVIVPLLVTRWRLKVKGAPFGFRAPLAIGCLSVLCLVLATWGGGYIQPHWLMLSCASVAVIWLLAIAMRGVFSGRELLLQRVAVSRVMLAACSAGVLVMLATSFGFHAARLYWFERDELMKPSAVEPGLTAYEYRLTRQMRTELRQLIDQHR
;
A
#
# COMPACT_ATOMS: atom_id res chain seq x y z
N MET A 1 -4.75 0.27 71.22
CA MET A 1 -5.00 -0.25 69.86
C MET A 1 -6.00 -1.39 69.98
N SER A 2 -7.02 -1.49 69.11
CA SER A 2 -7.91 -2.66 69.10
C SER A 2 -7.12 -3.93 68.77
N ASP A 3 -7.49 -5.06 69.37
CA ASP A 3 -6.81 -6.36 69.19
C ASP A 3 -6.82 -6.78 67.70
N ALA A 4 -7.95 -6.53 67.01
CA ALA A 4 -8.11 -6.76 65.57
C ALA A 4 -7.09 -6.00 64.70
N ARG A 5 -6.77 -4.74 65.03
CA ARG A 5 -5.79 -3.93 64.29
C ARG A 5 -4.37 -4.47 64.47
N GLN A 6 -4.02 -4.90 65.69
CA GLN A 6 -2.70 -5.46 65.98
C GLN A 6 -2.50 -6.80 65.28
N GLN A 7 -3.50 -7.69 65.34
CA GLN A 7 -3.49 -8.99 64.65
C GLN A 7 -3.37 -8.83 63.12
N MET A 8 -4.06 -7.86 62.54
CA MET A 8 -3.98 -7.56 61.10
C MET A 8 -2.58 -7.08 60.70
N ILE A 9 -2.00 -6.13 61.44
CA ILE A 9 -0.66 -5.60 61.17
C ILE A 9 0.38 -6.72 61.29
N ASP A 10 0.26 -7.56 62.32
CA ASP A 10 1.17 -8.69 62.52
C ASP A 10 1.05 -9.71 61.39
N ALA A 11 -0.16 -10.04 60.94
CA ALA A 11 -0.37 -10.86 59.76
C ALA A 11 0.28 -10.24 58.52
N ALA A 12 0.06 -8.95 58.24
CA ALA A 12 0.57 -8.24 57.06
C ALA A 12 2.10 -8.10 57.00
N VAL A 13 2.79 -8.02 58.15
CA VAL A 13 4.24 -7.79 58.23
C VAL A 13 5.06 -9.10 58.17
N ARG A 14 4.47 -10.29 58.38
CA ARG A 14 5.19 -11.60 58.26
C ARG A 14 6.04 -11.81 56.99
N VAL A 15 5.80 -11.08 55.89
CA VAL A 15 6.58 -11.16 54.64
C VAL A 15 8.04 -10.70 54.79
N TYR A 16 8.36 -9.96 55.86
CA TYR A 16 9.71 -9.47 56.12
C TYR A 16 10.59 -10.47 56.86
N GLY A 17 10.03 -11.58 57.36
CA GLY A 17 10.78 -12.58 58.12
C GLY A 17 11.48 -11.96 59.33
N ASP A 18 12.77 -12.25 59.49
CA ASP A 18 13.59 -11.83 60.64
C ASP A 18 14.20 -10.42 60.50
N ASP A 19 13.88 -9.69 59.43
CA ASP A 19 14.38 -8.32 59.23
C ASP A 19 13.65 -7.34 60.16
N ALA A 20 14.18 -7.18 61.37
CA ALA A 20 13.59 -6.37 62.44
C ALA A 20 13.42 -4.90 62.04
N GLU A 21 14.34 -4.35 61.24
CA GLU A 21 14.32 -2.95 60.81
C GLU A 21 13.18 -2.69 59.81
N LYS A 22 13.03 -3.55 58.79
CA LYS A 22 11.92 -3.46 57.83
C LYS A 22 10.57 -3.76 58.47
N THR A 23 10.55 -4.68 59.43
CA THR A 23 9.36 -5.05 60.22
C THR A 23 8.88 -3.86 61.05
N ALA A 24 9.78 -3.18 61.76
CA ALA A 24 9.45 -2.00 62.57
C ALA A 24 8.94 -0.84 61.68
N ALA A 25 9.65 -0.55 60.58
CA ALA A 25 9.25 0.49 59.62
C ALA A 25 7.88 0.20 58.98
N ALA A 26 7.61 -1.06 58.61
CA ALA A 26 6.31 -1.46 58.05
C ALA A 26 5.18 -1.38 59.08
N ARG A 27 5.43 -1.79 60.33
CA ARG A 27 4.45 -1.69 61.43
C ARG A 27 4.04 -0.24 61.67
N GLN A 28 4.99 0.68 61.76
CA GLN A 28 4.71 2.10 61.96
C GLN A 28 3.86 2.66 60.82
N TRP A 29 4.25 2.38 59.58
CA TRP A 29 3.52 2.85 58.40
C TRP A 29 2.10 2.25 58.27
N LEU A 30 1.93 0.97 58.60
CA LEU A 30 0.61 0.32 58.59
C LEU A 30 -0.30 0.82 59.71
N LYS A 31 0.26 1.21 60.87
CA LYS A 31 -0.50 1.91 61.91
C LYS A 31 -1.09 3.19 61.32
N GLU A 32 -0.27 4.08 60.77
CA GLU A 32 -0.74 5.33 60.16
C GLU A 32 -1.80 5.09 59.05
N LEU A 33 -1.60 4.09 58.18
CA LEU A 33 -2.54 3.77 57.08
C LEU A 33 -3.90 3.22 57.52
N THR A 34 -4.00 2.63 58.72
CA THR A 34 -5.21 1.95 59.22
C THR A 34 -5.90 2.73 60.33
N GLU A 35 -5.44 3.96 60.57
CA GLU A 35 -6.03 4.89 61.53
C GLU A 35 -7.40 5.35 61.02
N GLY A 36 -8.46 4.72 61.54
CA GLY A 36 -9.85 4.94 61.12
C GLY A 36 -10.50 3.79 60.35
N ALA A 37 -9.86 2.62 60.24
CA ALA A 37 -10.48 1.41 59.68
C ALA A 37 -11.41 0.73 60.70
N ASP A 38 -12.55 0.21 60.23
CA ASP A 38 -13.51 -0.56 61.03
C ASP A 38 -12.95 -1.94 61.43
N ASP A 39 -13.16 -2.35 62.69
CA ASP A 39 -12.69 -3.62 63.27
C ASP A 39 -13.23 -4.84 62.50
N ALA A 40 -14.46 -4.78 61.96
CA ALA A 40 -15.00 -5.86 61.12
C ALA A 40 -14.23 -5.99 59.78
N GLY A 41 -13.87 -4.86 59.17
CA GLY A 41 -13.05 -4.84 57.96
C GLY A 41 -11.62 -5.32 58.21
N LEU A 42 -11.06 -5.03 59.39
CA LEU A 42 -9.73 -5.47 59.82
C LEU A 42 -9.70 -6.99 60.05
N ALA A 43 -10.71 -7.57 60.70
CA ALA A 43 -10.80 -9.02 60.92
C ALA A 43 -10.85 -9.81 59.61
N VAL A 44 -11.67 -9.35 58.64
CA VAL A 44 -11.76 -9.96 57.30
C VAL A 44 -10.44 -9.84 56.53
N ALA A 45 -9.68 -8.76 56.71
CA ALA A 45 -8.36 -8.63 56.10
C ALA A 45 -7.34 -9.60 56.72
N THR A 46 -7.36 -9.76 58.05
CA THR A 46 -6.50 -10.74 58.77
C THR A 46 -6.73 -12.15 58.26
N GLU A 47 -7.98 -12.60 58.19
CA GLU A 47 -8.35 -13.93 57.69
C GLU A 47 -7.82 -14.18 56.27
N ARG A 48 -7.91 -13.18 55.40
CA ARG A 48 -7.39 -13.26 54.02
C ARG A 48 -5.88 -13.40 53.98
N PHE A 49 -5.13 -12.70 54.84
CA PHE A 49 -3.67 -12.89 54.91
C PHE A 49 -3.28 -14.25 55.47
N GLU A 50 -4.02 -14.75 56.47
CA GLU A 50 -3.80 -16.10 56.96
C GLU A 50 -4.10 -17.15 55.89
N GLU A 51 -5.14 -16.95 55.10
CA GLU A 51 -5.45 -17.84 53.98
C GLU A 51 -4.34 -17.81 52.91
N VAL A 52 -3.76 -16.63 52.65
CA VAL A 52 -2.57 -16.49 51.78
C VAL A 52 -1.38 -17.25 52.35
N ASP A 53 -1.14 -17.18 53.66
CA ASP A 53 -0.05 -17.89 54.34
C ASP A 53 -0.27 -19.43 54.33
N ARG A 54 -1.53 -19.88 54.46
CA ARG A 54 -1.93 -21.31 54.37
C ARG A 54 -1.81 -21.86 52.95
N ARG A 55 -2.02 -21.03 51.93
CA ARG A 55 -1.87 -21.41 50.52
C ARG A 55 -0.39 -21.54 50.14
N ARG A 56 0.24 -22.61 50.59
CA ARG A 56 1.60 -22.99 50.20
C ARG A 56 1.61 -23.42 48.73
N LYS A 57 1.71 -22.48 47.77
CA LYS A 57 1.83 -22.83 46.34
C LYS A 57 2.82 -21.99 45.52
N SER A 58 3.77 -22.73 44.94
CA SER A 58 4.47 -22.53 43.66
C SER A 58 4.52 -21.08 43.16
N LEU A 59 5.47 -20.33 43.72
CA LEU A 59 6.04 -19.12 43.09
C LEU A 59 6.65 -19.43 41.70
N LEU A 60 6.90 -20.71 41.38
CA LEU A 60 7.55 -21.16 40.16
C LEU A 60 6.68 -20.88 38.92
N LEU A 61 5.42 -21.35 38.88
CA LEU A 61 4.52 -21.14 37.74
C LEU A 61 4.29 -19.65 37.41
N ARG A 62 4.22 -18.79 38.44
CA ARG A 62 4.05 -17.34 38.25
C ARG A 62 5.32 -16.67 37.73
N ARG A 63 6.50 -17.08 38.22
CA ARG A 63 7.79 -16.63 37.68
C ARG A 63 7.99 -17.13 36.25
N ILE A 64 7.61 -18.37 35.96
CA ILE A 64 7.62 -18.95 34.61
C ILE A 64 6.68 -18.16 33.69
N PHE A 65 5.47 -17.79 34.12
CA PHE A 65 4.57 -16.98 33.30
C PHE A 65 5.10 -15.57 33.03
N LEU A 66 5.71 -14.91 34.03
CA LEU A 66 6.31 -13.58 33.90
C LEU A 66 7.60 -13.59 33.06
N ILE A 67 8.41 -14.64 33.19
CA ILE A 67 9.60 -14.86 32.37
C ILE A 67 9.17 -15.23 30.95
N ALA A 68 8.19 -16.12 30.77
CA ALA A 68 7.63 -16.46 29.47
C ALA A 68 6.99 -15.24 28.81
N SER A 69 6.30 -14.36 29.55
CA SER A 69 5.76 -13.13 28.97
C SER A 69 6.85 -12.10 28.65
N MET A 70 7.93 -12.00 29.44
CA MET A 70 9.10 -11.19 29.08
C MET A 70 9.88 -11.76 27.90
N VAL A 71 10.02 -13.08 27.81
CA VAL A 71 10.66 -13.79 26.69
C VAL A 71 9.79 -13.67 25.44
N VAL A 72 8.47 -13.77 25.56
CA VAL A 72 7.53 -13.54 24.46
C VAL A 72 7.51 -12.07 24.07
N ALA A 73 7.60 -11.12 25.02
CA ALA A 73 7.73 -9.69 24.71
C ALA A 73 9.09 -9.34 24.06
N ALA A 74 10.18 -9.96 24.49
CA ALA A 74 11.49 -9.88 23.84
C ALA A 74 11.44 -10.54 22.45
N ALA A 75 10.74 -11.68 22.34
CA ALA A 75 10.43 -12.31 21.07
C ALA A 75 9.40 -11.52 20.25
N SER A 76 8.68 -10.54 20.80
CA SER A 76 7.87 -9.56 20.02
C SER A 76 8.75 -8.53 19.31
N PHE A 77 10.02 -8.40 19.70
CA PHE A 77 11.02 -7.71 18.87
C PHE A 77 11.54 -8.60 17.72
N TYR A 78 11.32 -9.92 17.76
CA TYR A 78 11.60 -10.82 16.63
C TYR A 78 10.68 -10.60 15.41
N PRO A 79 9.35 -10.36 15.53
CA PRO A 79 8.53 -9.95 14.41
C PRO A 79 8.82 -8.53 13.92
N LEU A 80 9.56 -7.69 14.66
CA LEU A 80 10.21 -6.49 14.11
C LEU A 80 11.35 -6.88 13.15
N GLY A 81 12.06 -7.97 13.43
CA GLY A 81 13.02 -8.64 12.53
C GLY A 81 12.37 -9.34 11.32
N LEU A 82 11.20 -9.96 11.49
CA LEU A 82 10.41 -10.53 10.37
C LEU A 82 9.69 -9.44 9.56
N LEU A 83 9.19 -8.37 10.18
CA LEU A 83 8.78 -7.16 9.48
C LEU A 83 9.98 -6.59 8.70
N ASN A 84 11.19 -6.66 9.26
CA ASN A 84 12.42 -6.21 8.59
C ASN A 84 12.92 -7.10 7.45
N SER A 85 12.52 -8.37 7.35
CA SER A 85 13.01 -9.30 6.30
C SER A 85 11.93 -9.72 5.31
N THR A 86 10.66 -9.80 5.72
CA THR A 86 9.52 -10.13 4.85
C THR A 86 8.65 -8.92 4.48
N ASP A 87 8.65 -7.85 5.28
CA ASP A 87 7.82 -6.64 5.04
C ASP A 87 8.61 -5.32 4.81
N LYS A 88 9.96 -5.30 4.94
CA LYS A 88 10.79 -4.24 4.31
C LYS A 88 10.58 -4.18 2.80
N GLY A 89 10.24 -5.33 2.24
CA GLY A 89 9.56 -5.45 0.97
C GLY A 89 8.29 -4.60 0.99
N SER A 90 7.16 -5.13 1.45
CA SER A 90 5.85 -4.48 1.29
C SER A 90 5.70 -3.01 1.73
N VAL A 91 6.35 -2.55 2.81
CA VAL A 91 6.18 -1.17 3.35
C VAL A 91 7.33 -0.22 2.95
N GLY A 92 8.55 -0.75 2.79
CA GLY A 92 9.70 -0.01 2.24
C GLY A 92 9.70 0.09 0.71
N MET A 93 9.08 -0.88 0.01
CA MET A 93 8.97 -0.97 -1.47
C MET A 93 8.31 0.25 -2.08
N PHE A 94 7.35 0.89 -1.40
CA PHE A 94 6.65 2.06 -1.93
C PHE A 94 7.47 3.36 -1.87
N ARG A 95 8.55 3.40 -1.08
CA ARG A 95 9.50 4.52 -1.01
C ARG A 95 10.85 4.19 -1.66
N ALA A 96 11.14 2.91 -1.90
CA ALA A 96 12.41 2.39 -2.41
C ALA A 96 12.45 2.25 -3.93
N SER A 97 11.93 3.25 -4.66
CA SER A 97 12.40 3.53 -6.02
C SER A 97 13.88 3.98 -6.05
N SER A 98 14.56 4.07 -4.89
CA SER A 98 15.92 4.55 -4.75
C SER A 98 16.98 3.53 -4.31
N SER A 99 16.63 2.32 -3.85
CA SER A 99 17.65 1.37 -3.33
C SER A 99 17.81 0.03 -4.06
N GLY A 100 16.97 -0.30 -5.06
CA GLY A 100 17.19 -1.25 -6.19
C GLY A 100 17.64 -2.71 -5.95
N SER A 101 18.37 -3.01 -4.88
CA SER A 101 19.15 -4.23 -4.69
C SER A 101 18.30 -5.41 -4.24
N GLY A 102 17.41 -5.23 -3.25
CA GLY A 102 16.63 -6.33 -2.68
C GLY A 102 15.54 -6.90 -3.61
N MET A 103 14.89 -6.07 -4.43
CA MET A 103 13.89 -6.55 -5.40
C MET A 103 14.54 -7.29 -6.56
N SER A 104 15.69 -6.81 -7.01
CA SER A 104 16.43 -7.43 -8.11
C SER A 104 17.01 -8.78 -7.72
N GLU A 105 17.41 -8.98 -6.46
CA GLU A 105 17.85 -10.29 -5.97
C GLU A 105 16.72 -11.33 -6.00
N LEU A 106 15.49 -10.94 -5.62
CA LEU A 106 14.33 -11.83 -5.70
C LEU A 106 13.98 -12.22 -7.14
N LEU A 107 14.08 -11.29 -8.08
CA LEU A 107 13.81 -11.55 -9.50
C LEU A 107 14.81 -12.53 -10.12
N LEU A 108 16.07 -12.47 -9.68
CA LEU A 108 17.18 -13.22 -10.27
C LEU A 108 17.52 -14.52 -9.53
N LYS A 109 16.86 -14.79 -8.39
CA LYS A 109 17.12 -15.96 -7.56
C LYS A 109 16.89 -17.25 -8.35
N ASN A 110 17.89 -18.15 -8.34
CA ASN A 110 17.87 -19.45 -9.02
C ASN A 110 17.57 -19.36 -10.53
N ARG A 111 17.97 -18.27 -11.20
CA ARG A 111 17.81 -18.09 -12.65
C ARG A 111 19.10 -18.42 -13.39
N SER A 112 18.97 -18.99 -14.59
CA SER A 112 20.11 -19.23 -15.47
C SER A 112 20.72 -17.90 -15.94
N PRO A 113 22.00 -17.85 -16.36
CA PRO A 113 22.59 -16.62 -16.89
C PRO A 113 21.78 -15.99 -18.04
N LYS A 114 21.19 -16.83 -18.89
CA LYS A 114 20.33 -16.40 -20.01
C LYS A 114 19.03 -15.75 -19.52
N ASP A 115 18.37 -16.36 -18.53
CA ASP A 115 17.15 -15.81 -17.93
C ASP A 115 17.42 -14.49 -17.20
N ARG A 116 18.57 -14.38 -16.55
CA ARG A 116 19.02 -13.15 -15.88
C ARG A 116 19.22 -12.01 -16.87
N LEU A 117 19.79 -12.27 -18.04
CA LEU A 117 19.91 -11.29 -19.13
C LEU A 117 18.54 -10.85 -19.68
N LEU A 118 17.57 -11.77 -19.75
CA LEU A 118 16.23 -11.47 -20.26
C LEU A 118 15.44 -10.54 -19.31
N ILE A 119 15.52 -10.82 -18.00
CA ILE A 119 14.90 -10.00 -16.95
C ILE A 119 15.66 -8.67 -16.85
N GLY A 120 16.95 -8.74 -16.56
CA GLY A 120 17.85 -7.61 -16.40
C GLY A 120 18.61 -7.66 -15.06
N GLU A 121 19.91 -7.40 -15.09
CA GLU A 121 20.77 -7.38 -13.90
C GLU A 121 20.82 -5.99 -13.25
N PRO A 122 20.71 -5.86 -11.92
CA PRO A 122 20.66 -4.55 -11.26
C PRO A 122 21.96 -3.74 -11.33
N ASN A 123 23.10 -4.43 -11.46
CA ASN A 123 24.42 -3.81 -11.32
C ASN A 123 25.07 -3.43 -12.66
N GLU A 124 24.43 -3.72 -13.79
CA GLU A 124 24.93 -3.37 -15.12
C GLU A 124 24.08 -2.28 -15.77
N SER A 125 24.66 -1.52 -16.71
CA SER A 125 23.86 -0.62 -17.54
C SER A 125 22.83 -1.41 -18.35
N ARG A 126 21.61 -0.89 -18.48
CA ARG A 126 20.56 -1.50 -19.32
C ARG A 126 21.01 -1.67 -20.76
N LEU A 127 21.77 -0.71 -21.31
CA LEU A 127 22.34 -0.82 -22.65
C LEU A 127 23.28 -2.01 -22.79
N LEU A 128 24.22 -2.17 -21.85
CA LEU A 128 25.18 -3.28 -21.87
C LEU A 128 24.46 -4.63 -21.77
N GLN A 129 23.41 -4.72 -20.96
CA GLN A 129 22.63 -5.95 -20.82
C GLN A 129 21.88 -6.31 -22.10
N ARG A 130 21.22 -5.34 -22.74
CA ARG A 130 20.52 -5.58 -24.00
C ARG A 130 21.49 -5.88 -25.14
N GLN A 131 22.67 -5.28 -25.13
CA GLN A 131 23.76 -5.63 -26.04
C GLN A 131 24.20 -7.09 -25.84
N LYS A 132 24.51 -7.51 -24.60
CA LYS A 132 24.87 -8.91 -24.29
C LYS A 132 23.76 -9.90 -24.66
N LEU A 133 22.49 -9.54 -24.44
CA LEU A 133 21.35 -10.36 -24.82
C LEU A 133 21.29 -10.53 -26.34
N TRP A 134 21.46 -9.45 -27.10
CA TRP A 134 21.55 -9.48 -28.56
C TRP A 134 22.73 -10.33 -29.05
N GLU A 135 23.93 -10.10 -28.51
CA GLU A 135 25.15 -10.84 -28.87
C GLU A 135 25.05 -12.33 -28.54
N SER A 136 24.25 -12.72 -27.54
CA SER A 136 24.02 -14.12 -27.19
C SER A 136 23.23 -14.89 -28.25
N GLU A 137 22.36 -14.21 -29.02
CA GLU A 137 21.59 -14.81 -30.12
C GLU A 137 21.48 -13.82 -31.31
N PRO A 138 22.54 -13.67 -32.14
CA PRO A 138 22.59 -12.69 -33.23
C PRO A 138 21.65 -12.97 -34.43
N SER A 139 20.81 -14.00 -34.33
CA SER A 139 19.74 -14.33 -35.28
C SER A 139 18.35 -13.96 -34.77
N ASN A 140 18.24 -13.40 -33.55
CA ASN A 140 16.98 -13.11 -32.90
C ASN A 140 16.56 -11.64 -33.08
N ALA A 141 15.63 -11.39 -34.00
CA ALA A 141 15.13 -10.05 -34.33
C ALA A 141 14.59 -9.28 -33.11
N ALA A 142 13.92 -9.97 -32.17
CA ALA A 142 13.35 -9.35 -30.98
C ALA A 142 14.43 -8.80 -30.02
N TYR A 143 15.55 -9.50 -29.88
CA TYR A 143 16.66 -9.03 -29.04
C TYR A 143 17.36 -7.82 -29.67
N PHE A 144 17.50 -7.82 -31.00
CA PHE A 144 18.04 -6.67 -31.73
C PHE A 144 17.13 -5.44 -31.61
N ALA A 145 15.81 -5.62 -31.75
CA ALA A 145 14.83 -4.54 -31.61
C ALA A 145 14.93 -3.84 -30.24
N GLU A 146 14.97 -4.60 -29.14
CA GLU A 146 15.14 -4.02 -27.81
C GLU A 146 16.49 -3.32 -27.60
N TYR A 147 17.56 -3.92 -28.12
CA TYR A 147 18.88 -3.30 -28.09
C TYR A 147 18.87 -1.96 -28.82
N ALA A 148 18.28 -1.88 -30.02
CA ALA A 148 18.17 -0.66 -30.78
C ALA A 148 17.37 0.43 -30.06
N VAL A 149 16.26 0.07 -29.42
CA VAL A 149 15.43 1.00 -28.63
C VAL A 149 16.24 1.59 -27.47
N ILE A 150 16.93 0.75 -26.70
CA ILE A 150 17.73 1.21 -25.55
C ILE A 150 18.96 2.00 -26.02
N PHE A 151 19.64 1.57 -27.08
CA PHE A 151 20.77 2.28 -27.68
C PHE A 151 20.36 3.69 -28.12
N HIS A 152 19.24 3.82 -28.84
CA HIS A 152 18.73 5.14 -29.25
C HIS A 152 18.38 6.01 -28.04
N LYS A 153 17.77 5.44 -27.01
CA LYS A 153 17.41 6.20 -25.80
C LYS A 153 18.63 6.80 -25.11
N GLU A 154 19.70 6.02 -24.96
CA GLU A 154 20.91 6.41 -24.23
C GLU A 154 21.92 7.21 -25.09
N LYS A 155 22.09 6.84 -26.37
CA LYS A 155 23.09 7.41 -27.27
C LYS A 155 22.53 8.42 -28.27
N LYS A 156 21.20 8.55 -28.38
CA LYS A 156 20.52 9.42 -29.35
C LYS A 156 20.92 9.16 -30.80
N ALA A 157 21.28 7.91 -31.12
CA ALA A 157 21.70 7.45 -32.44
C ALA A 157 21.19 6.01 -32.68
N LEU A 158 21.27 5.52 -33.91
CA LEU A 158 21.03 4.11 -34.22
C LEU A 158 22.29 3.27 -33.95
N PRO A 159 22.15 1.98 -33.61
CA PRO A 159 23.30 1.08 -33.54
C PRO A 159 24.07 0.99 -34.86
N PRO A 160 25.39 0.72 -34.83
CA PRO A 160 26.16 0.46 -36.05
C PRO A 160 25.57 -0.70 -36.85
N GLY A 161 25.51 -0.57 -38.17
CA GLY A 161 24.98 -1.62 -39.06
C GLY A 161 23.48 -1.89 -38.89
N TYR A 162 22.71 -0.91 -38.38
CA TYR A 162 21.29 -1.10 -38.05
C TYR A 162 20.45 -1.64 -39.21
N PHE A 163 20.51 -0.99 -40.37
CA PHE A 163 19.71 -1.40 -41.53
C PHE A 163 20.14 -2.75 -42.10
N GLU A 164 21.45 -3.01 -42.19
CA GLU A 164 21.98 -4.31 -42.64
C GLU A 164 21.51 -5.45 -41.72
N THR A 165 21.54 -5.21 -40.41
CA THR A 165 21.09 -6.17 -39.41
C THR A 165 19.57 -6.38 -39.48
N ALA A 166 18.79 -5.31 -39.57
CA ALA A 166 17.34 -5.39 -39.70
C ALA A 166 16.91 -6.16 -40.96
N GLU A 167 17.53 -5.86 -42.11
CA GLU A 167 17.24 -6.52 -43.39
C GLU A 167 17.65 -8.00 -43.37
N ARG A 168 18.73 -8.36 -42.67
CA ARG A 168 19.14 -9.76 -42.50
C ARG A 168 18.19 -10.56 -41.61
N LEU A 169 17.67 -9.95 -40.54
CA LEU A 169 16.87 -10.65 -39.53
C LEU A 169 15.40 -10.75 -39.90
N ASP A 170 14.80 -9.65 -40.38
CA ASP A 170 13.40 -9.60 -40.75
C ASP A 170 13.16 -8.54 -41.85
N PRO A 171 13.50 -8.87 -43.11
CA PRO A 171 13.40 -7.93 -44.23
C PRO A 171 11.97 -7.50 -44.53
N GLY A 172 10.95 -8.22 -44.04
CA GLY A 172 9.55 -7.90 -44.25
C GLY A 172 8.97 -6.90 -43.26
N ASN A 173 9.68 -6.60 -42.17
CA ASN A 173 9.15 -5.87 -41.03
C ASN A 173 9.39 -4.36 -41.12
N SER A 174 8.30 -3.60 -41.28
CA SER A 174 8.31 -2.13 -41.36
C SER A 174 8.61 -1.42 -40.03
N TRP A 175 8.55 -2.11 -38.88
CA TRP A 175 8.84 -1.51 -37.57
C TRP A 175 10.25 -0.91 -37.52
N PHE A 176 11.25 -1.60 -38.07
CA PHE A 176 12.64 -1.14 -38.05
C PHE A 176 12.83 0.18 -38.79
N ASP A 177 12.18 0.34 -39.95
CA ASP A 177 12.24 1.56 -40.76
C ASP A 177 11.51 2.72 -40.09
N TYR A 178 10.29 2.48 -39.57
CA TYR A 178 9.56 3.51 -38.83
C TYR A 178 10.31 4.00 -37.58
N PHE A 179 10.90 3.06 -36.83
CA PHE A 179 11.72 3.40 -35.67
C PHE A 179 12.96 4.21 -36.08
N ALA A 180 13.66 3.81 -37.15
CA ALA A 180 14.82 4.53 -37.65
C ALA A 180 14.48 5.94 -38.14
N ALA A 181 13.37 6.11 -38.88
CA ALA A 181 12.91 7.42 -39.32
C ALA A 181 12.66 8.37 -38.14
N CYS A 182 12.05 7.87 -37.06
CA CYS A 182 11.90 8.65 -35.83
C CYS A 182 13.23 8.90 -35.11
N ALA A 183 14.13 7.93 -35.08
CA ALA A 183 15.42 8.06 -34.41
C ALA A 183 16.29 9.14 -35.07
N VAL A 184 16.24 9.24 -36.40
CA VAL A 184 16.98 10.22 -37.20
C VAL A 184 16.24 11.58 -37.24
N GLY A 185 14.95 11.56 -37.56
CA GLY A 185 14.16 12.76 -37.84
C GLY A 185 13.32 13.31 -36.69
N GLY A 186 13.26 12.66 -35.52
CA GLY A 186 12.30 13.00 -34.46
C GLY A 186 12.42 14.40 -33.85
N ASN A 187 13.53 15.10 -34.12
CA ASN A 187 13.78 16.49 -33.72
C ASN A 187 14.19 17.38 -34.91
N SER A 188 14.05 16.90 -36.16
CA SER A 188 14.38 17.69 -37.35
C SER A 188 13.30 18.71 -37.70
N VAL A 189 12.11 18.61 -37.09
CA VAL A 189 10.98 19.51 -37.34
C VAL A 189 10.37 20.00 -36.03
N LYS A 190 9.78 21.20 -36.07
CA LYS A 190 9.10 21.80 -34.92
C LYS A 190 7.87 22.58 -35.36
N LYS A 191 6.86 22.62 -34.49
CA LYS A 191 5.66 23.46 -34.68
C LYS A 191 6.04 24.94 -34.51
N ALA A 192 5.72 25.76 -35.51
CA ALA A 192 5.96 27.19 -35.44
C ALA A 192 5.16 27.84 -34.30
N LYS A 193 5.68 28.94 -33.72
CA LYS A 193 4.93 29.72 -32.73
C LYS A 193 3.72 30.38 -33.40
N ARG A 194 2.56 30.32 -32.73
CA ARG A 194 1.32 30.99 -33.17
C ARG A 194 1.10 32.29 -32.42
N THR A 195 0.55 33.28 -33.11
CA THR A 195 -0.07 34.46 -32.45
C THR A 195 -1.41 34.07 -31.82
N GLU A 196 -1.99 34.92 -30.96
CA GLU A 196 -3.31 34.66 -30.36
C GLU A 196 -4.42 34.64 -31.43
N GLU A 197 -4.39 35.55 -32.41
CA GLU A 197 -5.32 35.56 -33.54
C GLU A 197 -5.28 34.27 -34.36
N GLU A 198 -4.07 33.74 -34.62
CA GLU A 198 -3.92 32.46 -35.31
C GLU A 198 -4.50 31.31 -34.49
N LYS A 199 -4.45 31.35 -33.15
CA LYS A 199 -5.06 30.30 -32.32
C LYS A 199 -6.58 30.33 -32.41
N GLU A 200 -7.18 31.51 -32.49
CA GLU A 200 -8.64 31.70 -32.59
C GLU A 200 -9.19 31.29 -33.97
N SER A 201 -8.45 31.52 -35.06
CA SER A 201 -8.88 31.20 -36.44
C SER A 201 -8.93 29.69 -36.77
N LYS A 202 -8.50 28.82 -35.84
CA LYS A 202 -8.35 27.37 -36.04
C LYS A 202 -7.47 27.01 -37.26
N GLU A 203 -6.64 27.90 -37.78
CA GLU A 203 -5.82 27.62 -38.97
C GLU A 203 -4.88 26.41 -38.78
N ALA A 204 -4.55 25.74 -39.89
CA ALA A 204 -3.58 24.66 -39.91
C ALA A 204 -2.22 25.16 -39.40
N ARG A 205 -1.57 24.41 -38.49
CA ARG A 205 -0.30 24.82 -37.91
C ARG A 205 0.80 24.88 -38.98
N ARG A 206 1.64 25.91 -38.92
CA ARG A 206 2.89 25.99 -39.69
C ARG A 206 3.97 25.13 -39.03
N TRP A 207 4.90 24.65 -39.85
CA TRP A 207 6.03 23.82 -39.41
C TRP A 207 7.35 24.43 -39.85
N GLU A 208 8.33 24.34 -38.97
CA GLU A 208 9.71 24.77 -39.19
C GLU A 208 10.60 23.53 -39.29
N ILE A 209 11.42 23.46 -40.34
CA ILE A 209 12.43 22.41 -40.50
C ILE A 209 13.73 22.94 -39.88
N LEU A 210 14.19 22.25 -38.83
CA LEU A 210 15.38 22.61 -38.06
C LEU A 210 16.66 21.99 -38.64
N ASP A 211 16.55 20.81 -39.23
CA ASP A 211 17.66 20.04 -39.83
C ASP A 211 17.16 19.37 -41.11
N GLU A 212 17.42 20.04 -42.24
CA GLU A 212 16.94 19.61 -43.56
C GLU A 212 17.48 18.22 -43.94
N ALA A 213 18.76 17.95 -43.66
CA ALA A 213 19.39 16.69 -44.02
C ALA A 213 18.73 15.51 -43.29
N LYS A 214 18.55 15.61 -41.96
CA LYS A 214 17.90 14.56 -41.18
C LYS A 214 16.42 14.42 -41.48
N TYR A 215 15.75 15.53 -41.81
CA TYR A 215 14.36 15.50 -42.21
C TYR A 215 14.17 14.75 -43.55
N ARG A 216 14.99 15.05 -44.56
CA ARG A 216 14.97 14.32 -45.84
C ARG A 216 15.34 12.84 -45.67
N GLU A 217 16.37 12.55 -44.89
CA GLU A 217 16.77 11.17 -44.58
C GLU A 217 15.62 10.39 -43.92
N ALA A 218 14.89 11.00 -42.98
CA ALA A 218 13.74 10.36 -42.35
C ALA A 218 12.61 10.07 -43.35
N LEU A 219 12.33 10.98 -44.29
CA LEU A 219 11.34 10.76 -45.35
C LEU A 219 11.77 9.62 -46.29
N ASP A 220 13.05 9.56 -46.65
CA ASP A 220 13.59 8.51 -47.51
C ASP A 220 13.50 7.13 -46.84
N ILE A 221 13.76 7.05 -45.53
CA ILE A 221 13.58 5.83 -44.74
C ILE A 221 12.10 5.43 -44.71
N MET A 222 11.19 6.38 -44.48
CA MET A 222 9.74 6.10 -44.45
C MET A 222 9.23 5.58 -45.77
N ALA A 223 9.74 6.07 -46.91
CA ALA A 223 9.37 5.59 -48.23
C ALA A 223 9.71 4.09 -48.44
N ARG A 224 10.76 3.56 -47.78
CA ARG A 224 11.12 2.12 -47.84
C ARG A 224 10.04 1.22 -47.26
N THR A 225 9.21 1.74 -46.36
CA THR A 225 8.15 0.95 -45.72
C THR A 225 7.06 0.51 -46.71
N ARG A 226 6.90 1.15 -47.87
CA ARG A 226 5.86 0.82 -48.86
C ARG A 226 5.97 -0.61 -49.41
N GLY A 227 7.18 -1.17 -49.46
CA GLY A 227 7.42 -2.55 -49.92
C GLY A 227 7.41 -3.60 -48.82
N LYS A 228 7.24 -3.20 -47.55
CA LYS A 228 7.33 -4.11 -46.40
C LYS A 228 5.99 -4.81 -46.15
N THR A 229 6.05 -6.10 -45.86
CA THR A 229 4.89 -7.01 -45.77
C THR A 229 4.14 -6.95 -44.44
N HIS A 230 4.80 -6.59 -43.34
CA HIS A 230 4.20 -6.62 -42.01
C HIS A 230 4.82 -5.59 -41.05
N PHE A 231 4.26 -5.49 -39.84
CA PHE A 231 4.76 -4.66 -38.74
C PHE A 231 4.74 -5.48 -37.45
N ASN A 232 5.88 -5.57 -36.75
CA ASN A 232 5.99 -6.27 -35.47
C ASN A 232 7.03 -5.60 -34.58
N SER A 233 6.64 -5.09 -33.41
CA SER A 233 7.59 -4.50 -32.45
C SER A 233 8.29 -5.53 -31.57
N TYR A 234 7.81 -6.77 -31.57
CA TYR A 234 8.20 -7.87 -30.69
C TYR A 234 7.98 -7.63 -29.18
N GLU A 235 7.45 -6.47 -28.76
CA GLU A 235 7.38 -6.10 -27.34
C GLU A 235 6.47 -7.03 -26.53
N GLU A 236 5.28 -7.38 -27.05
CA GLU A 236 4.38 -8.32 -26.37
C GLU A 236 5.01 -9.71 -26.24
N ALA A 237 5.61 -10.22 -27.32
CA ALA A 237 6.24 -11.54 -27.32
C ALA A 237 7.39 -11.61 -26.28
N MET A 238 8.19 -10.54 -26.20
CA MET A 238 9.25 -10.41 -25.21
C MET A 238 8.71 -10.30 -23.79
N LEU A 239 7.62 -9.55 -23.59
CA LEU A 239 6.97 -9.47 -22.29
C LEU A 239 6.42 -10.83 -21.84
N ARG A 240 5.77 -11.59 -22.73
CA ARG A 240 5.29 -12.95 -22.43
C ARG A 240 6.43 -13.86 -22.00
N LYS A 241 7.57 -13.83 -22.70
CA LYS A 241 8.77 -14.61 -22.32
C LYS A 241 9.27 -14.23 -20.92
N ARG A 242 9.30 -12.95 -20.57
CA ARG A 242 9.69 -12.48 -19.24
C ARG A 242 8.71 -12.88 -18.15
N LEU A 243 7.40 -12.73 -18.40
CA LEU A 243 6.35 -13.09 -17.46
C LEU A 243 6.40 -14.56 -17.03
N LEU A 244 6.86 -15.46 -17.91
CA LEU A 244 7.09 -16.87 -17.56
C LEU A 244 8.25 -17.07 -16.57
N LEU A 245 9.19 -16.13 -16.50
CA LEU A 245 10.35 -16.18 -15.61
C LEU A 245 10.13 -15.41 -14.30
N LEU A 246 9.15 -14.51 -14.25
CA LEU A 246 8.91 -13.65 -13.09
C LEU A 246 8.33 -14.44 -11.90
N PRO A 247 8.90 -14.29 -10.69
CA PRO A 247 8.40 -15.00 -9.51
C PRO A 247 7.08 -14.38 -9.03
N ARG A 248 6.12 -15.21 -8.57
CA ARG A 248 4.75 -14.74 -8.26
C ARG A 248 4.03 -15.46 -7.12
N GLU A 249 4.69 -16.43 -6.50
CA GLU A 249 4.07 -17.33 -5.52
C GLU A 249 3.94 -16.66 -4.15
N THR A 250 4.93 -15.87 -3.75
CA THR A 250 4.90 -15.15 -2.46
C THR A 250 4.59 -13.65 -2.63
N PRO A 251 4.09 -12.97 -1.58
CA PRO A 251 3.82 -11.53 -1.66
C PRO A 251 5.03 -10.66 -2.07
N PRO A 252 6.25 -10.86 -1.52
CA PRO A 252 7.42 -10.10 -1.96
C PRO A 252 7.79 -10.33 -3.43
N GLU A 253 7.67 -11.58 -3.90
CA GLU A 253 7.92 -11.93 -5.29
C GLU A 253 6.92 -11.28 -6.25
N ARG A 254 5.61 -11.35 -5.94
CA ARG A 254 4.57 -10.71 -6.77
C ARG A 254 4.79 -9.20 -6.86
N MET A 255 5.16 -8.55 -5.76
CA MET A 255 5.46 -7.12 -5.75
C MET A 255 6.72 -6.79 -6.57
N ALA A 256 7.79 -7.58 -6.48
CA ALA A 256 8.98 -7.39 -7.30
C ALA A 256 8.66 -7.52 -8.80
N SER A 257 7.80 -8.48 -9.16
CA SER A 257 7.31 -8.67 -10.53
C SER A 257 6.45 -7.50 -11.00
N ILE A 258 5.54 -6.98 -10.17
CA ILE A 258 4.75 -5.79 -10.51
C ILE A 258 5.67 -4.57 -10.70
N ALA A 259 6.65 -4.35 -9.81
CA ALA A 259 7.60 -3.25 -9.94
C ALA A 259 8.40 -3.35 -11.25
N TYR A 260 8.86 -4.55 -11.61
CA TYR A 260 9.51 -4.81 -12.90
C TYR A 260 8.62 -4.43 -14.10
N LEU A 261 7.34 -4.79 -14.05
CA LEU A 261 6.38 -4.48 -15.12
C LEU A 261 6.08 -2.98 -15.22
N MET A 262 6.04 -2.25 -14.10
CA MET A 262 5.88 -0.79 -14.09
C MET A 262 7.06 -0.07 -14.73
N GLU A 263 8.25 -0.67 -14.74
CA GLU A 263 9.44 -0.12 -15.40
C GLU A 263 9.59 -0.53 -16.88
N SER A 264 8.66 -1.35 -17.39
CA SER A 264 8.65 -1.76 -18.79
C SER A 264 8.50 -0.53 -19.70
N GLN A 265 9.28 -0.51 -20.78
CA GLN A 265 9.32 0.61 -21.72
C GLN A 265 8.68 0.19 -23.04
N THR A 266 8.14 1.17 -23.76
CA THR A 266 7.61 0.96 -25.11
C THR A 266 8.25 1.91 -26.11
N SER A 267 8.59 1.39 -27.28
CA SER A 267 9.10 2.10 -28.45
C SER A 267 8.04 3.00 -29.10
N TYR A 268 6.76 2.78 -28.81
CA TYR A 268 5.66 3.57 -29.36
C TYR A 268 5.78 5.06 -29.05
N LEU A 269 6.31 5.44 -27.88
CA LEU A 269 6.56 6.86 -27.58
C LEU A 269 7.50 7.54 -28.58
N THR A 270 8.47 6.79 -29.12
CA THR A 270 9.34 7.27 -30.20
C THR A 270 8.56 7.33 -31.51
N LEU A 271 7.76 6.31 -31.83
CA LEU A 271 6.95 6.26 -33.05
C LEU A 271 5.92 7.39 -33.16
N LEU A 272 5.49 7.98 -32.03
CA LEU A 272 4.61 9.16 -32.05
C LEU A 272 5.22 10.33 -32.86
N LYS A 273 6.56 10.41 -32.97
CA LYS A 273 7.27 11.41 -33.77
C LYS A 273 7.00 11.34 -35.27
N LEU A 274 6.55 10.19 -35.79
CA LEU A 274 6.09 10.08 -37.17
C LEU A 274 4.97 11.08 -37.48
N SER A 275 4.11 11.39 -36.50
CA SER A 275 3.03 12.36 -36.70
C SER A 275 3.55 13.76 -37.01
N GLU A 276 4.69 14.14 -36.40
CA GLU A 276 5.33 15.44 -36.62
C GLU A 276 5.98 15.50 -38.00
N ILE A 277 6.66 14.43 -38.41
CA ILE A 277 7.29 14.31 -39.73
C ILE A 277 6.25 14.32 -40.85
N HIS A 278 5.18 13.52 -40.75
CA HIS A 278 4.07 13.55 -41.71
C HIS A 278 3.41 14.93 -41.78
N SER A 279 3.21 15.58 -40.63
CA SER A 279 2.60 16.92 -40.58
C SER A 279 3.51 17.99 -41.19
N ALA A 280 4.83 17.90 -41.04
CA ALA A 280 5.75 18.79 -41.72
C ALA A 280 5.76 18.55 -43.23
N ARG A 281 5.72 17.28 -43.66
CA ARG A 281 5.67 16.92 -45.08
C ARG A 281 4.41 17.42 -45.77
N ALA A 282 3.26 17.28 -45.13
CA ALA A 282 2.01 17.84 -45.61
C ALA A 282 2.07 19.37 -45.78
N PHE A 283 2.86 20.06 -44.95
CA PHE A 283 3.01 21.53 -45.04
C PHE A 283 3.86 21.92 -46.24
N GLU A 284 5.00 21.25 -46.45
CA GLU A 284 5.85 21.50 -47.62
C GLU A 284 5.10 21.26 -48.93
N LEU A 285 4.34 20.17 -49.02
CA LEU A 285 3.59 19.80 -50.22
C LEU A 285 2.48 20.79 -50.52
N GLU A 286 1.78 21.29 -49.49
CA GLU A 286 0.83 22.38 -49.60
C GLU A 286 1.48 23.65 -50.17
N GLN A 287 2.62 24.08 -49.61
CA GLN A 287 3.33 25.27 -50.06
C GLN A 287 3.85 25.14 -51.50
N ALA A 288 4.26 23.95 -51.90
CA ALA A 288 4.73 23.65 -53.24
C ALA A 288 3.59 23.44 -54.26
N GLY A 289 2.33 23.31 -53.81
CA GLY A 289 1.20 22.96 -54.68
C GLY A 289 1.28 21.53 -55.25
N ASP A 290 2.04 20.62 -54.61
CA ASP A 290 2.26 19.25 -55.11
C ASP A 290 1.11 18.31 -54.69
N VAL A 291 0.07 18.29 -55.52
CA VAL A 291 -1.14 17.49 -55.31
C VAL A 291 -0.85 15.98 -55.27
N GLU A 292 -0.03 15.47 -56.19
CA GLU A 292 0.29 14.03 -56.27
C GLU A 292 1.24 13.58 -55.15
N GLY A 293 2.16 14.45 -54.72
CA GLY A 293 2.93 14.23 -53.51
C GLY A 293 2.04 14.17 -52.27
N PHE A 294 1.02 15.03 -52.18
CA PHE A 294 0.09 15.06 -51.05
C PHE A 294 -0.78 13.79 -50.97
N ARG A 295 -1.32 13.31 -52.10
CA ARG A 295 -2.08 12.04 -52.13
C ARG A 295 -1.23 10.85 -51.67
N ARG A 296 0.01 10.75 -52.17
CA ARG A 296 0.94 9.70 -51.72
C ARG A 296 1.25 9.77 -50.22
N LEU A 297 1.31 10.97 -49.65
CA LEU A 297 1.46 11.13 -48.19
C LEU A 297 0.23 10.64 -47.43
N LEU A 298 -0.98 10.88 -47.94
CA LEU A 298 -2.20 10.35 -47.33
C LEU A 298 -2.20 8.82 -47.32
N ASP A 299 -1.82 8.19 -48.43
CA ASP A 299 -1.65 6.74 -48.52
C ASP A 299 -0.63 6.22 -47.48
N ASP A 300 0.50 6.92 -47.32
CA ASP A 300 1.52 6.55 -46.33
C ASP A 300 1.00 6.68 -44.89
N VAL A 301 0.28 7.76 -44.58
CA VAL A 301 -0.31 8.01 -43.27
C VAL A 301 -1.35 6.93 -42.96
N HIS A 302 -2.16 6.56 -43.96
CA HIS A 302 -3.14 5.48 -43.84
C HIS A 302 -2.48 4.13 -43.57
N ALA A 303 -1.50 3.75 -44.42
CA ALA A 303 -0.76 2.50 -44.25
C ALA A 303 -0.02 2.43 -42.91
N CYS A 304 0.59 3.54 -42.48
CA CYS A 304 1.24 3.65 -41.18
C CYS A 304 0.24 3.46 -40.03
N THR A 305 -0.93 4.08 -40.11
CA THR A 305 -2.00 3.95 -39.09
C THR A 305 -2.45 2.51 -38.96
N HIS A 306 -2.72 1.85 -40.09
CA HIS A 306 -3.14 0.44 -40.12
C HIS A 306 -2.08 -0.46 -39.48
N ARG A 307 -0.82 -0.35 -39.90
CA ARG A 307 0.31 -1.13 -39.38
C ARG A 307 0.54 -0.94 -37.88
N LEU A 308 0.49 0.30 -37.39
CA LEU A 308 0.61 0.60 -35.96
C LEU A 308 -0.51 -0.07 -35.14
N SER A 309 -1.70 -0.20 -35.73
CA SER A 309 -2.86 -0.85 -35.11
C SER A 309 -2.81 -2.38 -35.19
N GLU A 310 -2.09 -2.96 -36.16
CA GLU A 310 -1.97 -4.40 -36.39
C GLU A 310 -1.11 -5.13 -35.36
N ASP A 311 -0.01 -4.49 -34.93
CA ASP A 311 0.95 -5.04 -33.96
C ASP A 311 0.26 -5.55 -32.70
N ALA A 312 0.85 -6.47 -31.94
CA ALA A 312 0.22 -7.03 -30.74
C ALA A 312 0.46 -6.12 -29.51
N ALA A 313 -0.58 -5.44 -28.99
CA ALA A 313 -0.44 -4.54 -27.83
C ALA A 313 -0.62 -5.29 -26.52
N PHE A 314 0.24 -4.92 -25.57
CA PHE A 314 0.27 -5.49 -24.23
C PHE A 314 -0.01 -4.45 -23.13
N ASN A 315 0.00 -3.16 -23.45
CA ASN A 315 -0.32 -2.10 -22.48
C ASN A 315 -1.15 -0.98 -23.10
N LEU A 316 -1.87 -0.24 -22.25
CA LEU A 316 -2.77 0.82 -22.69
C LEU A 316 -2.02 2.01 -23.31
N VAL A 317 -0.76 2.23 -22.92
CA VAL A 317 0.05 3.36 -23.43
C VAL A 317 0.26 3.24 -24.94
N GLN A 318 0.48 2.03 -25.46
CA GLN A 318 0.62 1.79 -26.90
C GLN A 318 -0.63 2.25 -27.67
N GLU A 319 -1.82 1.85 -27.23
CA GLU A 319 -3.08 2.23 -27.89
C GLU A 319 -3.36 3.74 -27.76
N LEU A 320 -3.00 4.34 -26.62
CA LEU A 320 -3.08 5.79 -26.43
C LEU A 320 -2.16 6.54 -27.41
N VAL A 321 -0.96 6.00 -27.67
CA VAL A 321 -0.04 6.56 -28.66
C VAL A 321 -0.60 6.45 -30.07
N VAL A 322 -1.16 5.28 -30.45
CA VAL A 322 -1.79 5.12 -31.78
C VAL A 322 -2.90 6.15 -31.96
N ARG A 323 -3.80 6.28 -30.98
CA ARG A 323 -4.86 7.31 -31.02
C ARG A 323 -4.30 8.72 -31.11
N ALA A 324 -3.22 9.02 -30.37
CA ALA A 324 -2.58 10.33 -30.40
C ALA A 324 -1.91 10.62 -31.77
N PHE A 325 -1.30 9.61 -32.38
CA PHE A 325 -0.74 9.69 -33.73
C PHE A 325 -1.83 10.06 -34.74
N ILE A 326 -2.94 9.30 -34.77
CA ILE A 326 -4.06 9.55 -35.69
C ILE A 326 -4.63 10.95 -35.47
N SER A 327 -4.89 11.34 -34.22
CA SER A 327 -5.42 12.66 -33.90
C SER A 327 -4.47 13.80 -34.30
N ALA A 328 -3.16 13.60 -34.17
CA ALA A 328 -2.16 14.61 -34.51
C ALA A 328 -2.00 14.77 -36.03
N THR A 329 -2.08 13.68 -36.80
CA THR A 329 -1.98 13.73 -38.26
C THR A 329 -3.25 14.29 -38.90
N THR A 330 -4.44 13.83 -38.51
CA THR A 330 -5.71 14.24 -39.13
C THR A 330 -6.03 15.72 -38.93
N LEU A 331 -5.66 16.30 -37.78
CA LEU A 331 -5.88 17.72 -37.46
C LEU A 331 -5.29 18.67 -38.52
N HIS A 332 -4.25 18.25 -39.24
CA HIS A 332 -3.52 19.08 -40.18
C HIS A 332 -3.79 18.72 -41.64
N LEU A 333 -4.18 17.47 -41.92
CA LEU A 333 -4.36 16.99 -43.29
C LEU A 333 -5.64 17.55 -43.95
N GLU A 334 -6.75 17.65 -43.21
CA GLU A 334 -8.06 18.15 -43.69
C GLU A 334 -7.93 19.51 -44.38
N LYS A 335 -7.55 20.55 -43.62
CA LYS A 335 -7.47 21.93 -44.12
C LYS A 335 -6.47 22.11 -45.25
N ARG A 336 -5.46 21.25 -45.33
CA ARG A 336 -4.44 21.32 -46.38
C ARG A 336 -4.90 20.65 -47.66
N ALA A 337 -5.62 19.53 -47.54
CA ALA A 337 -6.33 18.93 -48.67
C ALA A 337 -7.32 19.93 -49.28
N GLU A 338 -8.09 20.66 -48.46
CA GLU A 338 -9.00 21.72 -48.93
C GLU A 338 -8.26 22.80 -49.74
N ARG A 339 -7.12 23.30 -49.23
CA ARG A 339 -6.31 24.33 -49.90
C ARG A 339 -5.67 23.87 -51.20
N LEU A 340 -5.42 22.57 -51.34
CA LEU A 340 -4.95 21.94 -52.58
C LEU A 340 -6.09 21.55 -53.54
N GLY A 341 -7.35 21.84 -53.20
CA GLY A 341 -8.52 21.49 -54.02
C GLY A 341 -8.90 20.00 -53.98
N LEU A 342 -8.33 19.24 -53.03
CA LEU A 342 -8.58 17.80 -52.85
C LEU A 342 -9.79 17.56 -51.94
N LEU A 343 -10.98 17.97 -52.39
CA LEU A 343 -12.20 17.94 -51.56
C LEU A 343 -12.62 16.53 -51.13
N GLY A 344 -12.40 15.51 -51.97
CA GLY A 344 -12.69 14.11 -51.61
C GLY A 344 -11.75 13.59 -50.52
N ASP A 345 -10.45 13.86 -50.64
CA ASP A 345 -9.47 13.48 -49.63
C ASP A 345 -9.67 14.26 -48.32
N ALA A 346 -10.07 15.54 -48.42
CA ALA A 346 -10.44 16.34 -47.26
C ALA A 346 -11.65 15.76 -46.52
N LEU A 347 -12.68 15.34 -47.25
CA LEU A 347 -13.87 14.68 -46.68
C LEU A 347 -13.48 13.40 -45.93
N TRP A 348 -12.63 12.57 -46.54
CA TRP A 348 -12.13 11.34 -45.89
C TRP A 348 -11.40 11.63 -44.57
N VAL A 349 -10.53 12.64 -44.53
CA VAL A 349 -9.85 13.05 -43.28
C VAL A 349 -10.85 13.61 -42.26
N THR A 350 -11.87 14.34 -42.71
CA THR A 350 -12.96 14.85 -41.86
C THR A 350 -13.73 13.73 -41.20
N GLU A 351 -14.08 12.68 -41.95
CA GLU A 351 -14.76 11.51 -41.40
C GLU A 351 -13.94 10.83 -40.29
N TRP A 352 -12.62 10.65 -40.49
CA TRP A 352 -11.72 10.12 -39.45
C TRP A 352 -11.70 10.99 -38.18
N LYS A 353 -11.67 12.31 -38.38
CA LYS A 353 -11.67 13.28 -37.27
C LYS A 353 -13.01 13.29 -36.54
N GLU A 354 -14.12 13.26 -37.27
CA GLU A 354 -15.47 13.17 -36.70
C GLU A 354 -15.66 11.86 -35.93
N ALA A 355 -15.14 10.74 -36.43
CA ALA A 355 -15.16 9.45 -35.76
C ALA A 355 -14.35 9.47 -34.45
N LEU A 356 -13.16 10.09 -34.45
CA LEU A 356 -12.37 10.31 -33.23
C LEU A 356 -13.05 11.27 -32.24
N GLU A 357 -13.65 12.35 -32.73
CA GLU A 357 -14.41 13.27 -31.89
C GLU A 357 -15.66 12.61 -31.31
N TRP A 358 -16.36 11.80 -32.11
CA TRP A 358 -17.49 11.00 -31.66
C TRP A 358 -17.03 9.99 -30.61
N HIS A 359 -15.93 9.27 -30.81
CA HIS A 359 -15.39 8.33 -29.81
C HIS A 359 -15.05 9.06 -28.51
N LYS A 360 -14.40 10.23 -28.59
CA LYS A 360 -14.13 11.08 -27.43
C LYS A 360 -15.41 11.55 -26.75
N LYS A 361 -16.41 12.02 -27.50
CA LYS A 361 -17.72 12.45 -26.97
C LYS A 361 -18.50 11.28 -26.38
N ALA A 362 -18.51 10.10 -27.01
CA ALA A 362 -19.13 8.87 -26.53
C ALA A 362 -18.43 8.38 -25.26
N LYS A 363 -17.12 8.53 -25.16
CA LYS A 363 -16.35 8.32 -23.93
C LYS A 363 -16.71 9.35 -22.85
N ASP A 364 -16.91 10.61 -23.20
CA ASP A 364 -17.19 11.66 -22.21
C ASP A 364 -18.67 11.65 -21.75
N ALA A 365 -19.60 11.35 -22.66
CA ALA A 365 -21.06 11.34 -22.48
C ALA A 365 -21.64 9.96 -22.12
N GLY A 366 -21.12 8.89 -22.73
CA GLY A 366 -21.61 7.51 -22.62
C GLY A 366 -20.82 6.59 -21.69
N ASN A 367 -19.65 7.00 -21.19
CA ASN A 367 -18.86 6.18 -20.26
C ASN A 367 -19.41 6.21 -18.82
N THR A 368 -20.71 6.03 -18.66
CA THR A 368 -21.33 5.74 -17.36
C THR A 368 -20.75 4.44 -16.80
N GLY A 369 -20.46 3.44 -17.66
CA GLY A 369 -19.82 2.18 -17.30
C GLY A 369 -18.43 2.36 -16.68
N GLY A 370 -17.48 2.96 -17.41
CA GLY A 370 -16.12 3.20 -16.93
C GLY A 370 -16.02 4.26 -15.85
N LYS A 371 -16.90 5.28 -15.81
CA LYS A 371 -17.00 6.18 -14.64
C LYS A 371 -17.52 5.43 -13.41
N ARG A 372 -18.52 4.54 -13.57
CA ARG A 372 -19.04 3.69 -12.50
C ARG A 372 -17.99 2.70 -12.00
N LEU A 373 -17.27 2.03 -12.91
CA LEU A 373 -16.18 1.12 -12.57
C LEU A 373 -15.00 1.86 -11.94
N ALA A 374 -14.61 3.01 -12.47
CA ALA A 374 -13.57 3.86 -11.87
C ALA A 374 -13.97 4.27 -10.43
N GLY A 375 -15.20 4.75 -10.24
CA GLY A 375 -15.70 5.10 -8.91
C GLY A 375 -15.87 3.88 -7.98
N MET A 376 -16.06 2.68 -8.52
CA MET A 376 -16.02 1.44 -7.75
C MET A 376 -14.58 1.13 -7.33
N VAL A 377 -13.62 1.12 -8.25
CA VAL A 377 -12.20 0.87 -7.95
C VAL A 377 -11.63 1.90 -6.96
N GLU A 378 -11.98 3.18 -7.11
CA GLU A 378 -11.60 4.23 -6.16
C GLU A 378 -12.14 3.95 -4.75
N ARG A 379 -13.37 3.43 -4.65
CA ARG A 379 -14.03 3.12 -3.37
C ARG A 379 -13.65 1.77 -2.80
N GLU A 380 -13.29 0.79 -3.62
CA GLU A 380 -13.27 -0.63 -3.24
C GLU A 380 -11.97 -1.37 -3.63
N GLY A 381 -11.12 -0.75 -4.45
CA GLY A 381 -9.91 -1.34 -4.98
C GLY A 381 -8.71 -1.22 -4.03
N THR A 382 -7.67 -2.00 -4.35
CA THR A 382 -6.35 -1.90 -3.73
C THR A 382 -5.67 -0.58 -4.06
N TYR A 383 -4.57 -0.28 -3.37
CA TYR A 383 -3.67 0.82 -3.73
C TYR A 383 -3.18 0.71 -5.18
N LEU A 384 -2.73 -0.48 -5.59
CA LEU A 384 -2.24 -0.69 -6.96
C LEU A 384 -3.36 -0.58 -7.99
N ALA A 385 -4.58 -1.00 -7.64
CA ALA A 385 -5.74 -0.82 -8.51
C ALA A 385 -6.10 0.66 -8.71
N GLN A 386 -5.60 1.60 -7.90
CA GLN A 386 -5.79 3.05 -8.12
C GLN A 386 -5.13 3.57 -9.40
N ALA A 387 -4.30 2.76 -10.08
CA ALA A 387 -3.84 3.06 -11.43
C ALA A 387 -4.91 2.82 -12.51
N LEU A 388 -5.95 2.01 -12.24
CA LEU A 388 -6.99 1.64 -13.21
C LEU A 388 -8.04 2.73 -13.49
N PRO A 389 -8.52 3.56 -12.54
CA PRO A 389 -9.51 4.61 -12.80
C PRO A 389 -9.21 5.53 -14.02
N PRO A 390 -8.00 6.09 -14.19
CA PRO A 390 -7.71 6.89 -15.39
C PRO A 390 -7.69 6.05 -16.68
N MET A 391 -7.39 4.75 -16.57
CA MET A 391 -7.37 3.80 -17.68
C MET A 391 -8.78 3.40 -18.11
N LEU A 392 -9.66 3.07 -17.16
CA LEU A 392 -11.08 2.74 -17.37
C LEU A 392 -11.84 3.85 -18.10
N ARG A 393 -11.38 5.09 -17.95
CA ARG A 393 -11.93 6.26 -18.63
C ARG A 393 -11.47 6.40 -20.08
N GLN A 394 -10.65 5.48 -20.62
CA GLN A 394 -10.11 5.56 -21.98
C GLN A 394 -10.91 4.80 -23.04
N THR A 395 -11.76 3.86 -22.63
CA THR A 395 -12.62 3.04 -23.52
C THR A 395 -14.08 3.46 -23.41
N VAL A 396 -14.86 3.23 -24.46
CA VAL A 396 -16.32 3.41 -24.44
C VAL A 396 -16.99 2.27 -23.69
N ASN A 397 -16.57 1.03 -23.94
CA ASN A 397 -17.16 -0.17 -23.35
C ASN A 397 -16.11 -0.98 -22.56
N PRO A 398 -15.71 -0.53 -21.36
CA PRO A 398 -14.68 -1.25 -20.58
C PRO A 398 -15.11 -2.69 -20.26
N PRO A 399 -14.18 -3.65 -20.21
CA PRO A 399 -14.48 -5.03 -19.79
C PRO A 399 -15.15 -5.07 -18.40
N PRO A 400 -16.06 -6.03 -18.15
CA PRO A 400 -16.74 -6.12 -16.86
C PRO A 400 -15.73 -6.31 -15.73
N LEU A 401 -15.99 -5.64 -14.62
CA LEU A 401 -15.25 -5.76 -13.36
C LEU A 401 -16.29 -5.76 -12.24
N GLU A 402 -16.22 -6.74 -11.36
CA GLU A 402 -17.17 -6.91 -10.26
C GLU A 402 -16.54 -6.56 -8.91
N PRO A 403 -17.34 -6.18 -7.89
CA PRO A 403 -16.82 -6.00 -6.53
C PRO A 403 -16.13 -7.26 -5.97
N GLY A 404 -16.51 -8.44 -6.45
CA GLY A 404 -15.89 -9.72 -6.12
C GLY A 404 -14.42 -9.80 -6.53
N ASP A 405 -14.04 -9.18 -7.66
CA ASP A 405 -12.67 -9.18 -8.18
C ASP A 405 -11.74 -8.31 -7.34
N LEU A 406 -12.26 -7.24 -6.75
CA LEU A 406 -11.50 -6.29 -5.92
C LEU A 406 -11.33 -6.76 -4.47
N LYS A 407 -12.23 -7.61 -4.00
CA LYS A 407 -12.31 -8.04 -2.60
C LYS A 407 -11.03 -8.74 -2.11
N PRO A 408 -10.44 -9.73 -2.81
CA PRO A 408 -9.25 -10.43 -2.32
C PRO A 408 -8.06 -9.49 -2.11
N GLY A 409 -7.78 -8.62 -3.08
CA GLY A 409 -6.73 -7.61 -2.97
C GLY A 409 -7.00 -6.65 -1.81
N ARG A 410 -8.22 -6.10 -1.73
CA ARG A 410 -8.63 -5.18 -0.64
C ARG A 410 -8.41 -5.82 0.73
N LEU A 411 -8.89 -7.04 0.93
CA LEU A 411 -8.78 -7.75 2.21
C LEU A 411 -7.33 -8.12 2.56
N THR A 412 -6.49 -8.36 1.55
CA THR A 412 -5.05 -8.55 1.75
C THR A 412 -4.40 -7.29 2.35
N GLU A 413 -4.73 -6.10 1.84
CA GLU A 413 -4.23 -4.82 2.38
C GLU A 413 -4.73 -4.56 3.80
N TYR A 414 -6.02 -4.81 4.09
CA TYR A 414 -6.55 -4.69 5.45
C TYR A 414 -5.88 -5.65 6.43
N ALA A 415 -5.64 -6.89 6.02
CA ALA A 415 -4.95 -7.86 6.86
C ALA A 415 -3.49 -7.44 7.12
N LEU A 416 -2.79 -6.92 6.10
CA LEU A 416 -1.45 -6.37 6.25
C LEU A 416 -1.42 -5.19 7.23
N LEU A 417 -2.30 -4.21 7.04
CA LEU A 417 -2.39 -3.03 7.91
C LEU A 417 -2.76 -3.41 9.35
N SER A 418 -3.74 -4.31 9.52
CA SER A 418 -4.18 -4.78 10.84
C SER A 418 -3.08 -5.55 11.56
N ARG A 419 -2.28 -6.36 10.84
CA ARG A 419 -1.09 -7.02 11.40
C ARG A 419 -0.05 -6.00 11.86
N ALA A 420 0.22 -4.97 11.07
CA ALA A 420 1.15 -3.91 11.44
C ALA A 420 0.68 -3.18 12.70
N CYS A 421 -0.59 -2.77 12.75
CA CYS A 421 -1.20 -2.12 13.92
C CYS A 421 -1.19 -3.02 15.17
N GLY A 422 -1.55 -4.30 15.04
CA GLY A 422 -1.50 -5.26 16.14
C GLY A 422 -0.08 -5.45 16.70
N THR A 423 0.92 -5.48 15.81
CA THR A 423 2.34 -5.58 16.20
C THR A 423 2.82 -4.31 16.89
N LEU A 424 2.50 -3.13 16.35
CA LEU A 424 2.80 -1.83 16.99
C LEU A 424 2.14 -1.71 18.36
N LEU A 425 0.91 -2.19 18.49
CA LEU A 425 0.19 -2.17 19.76
C LEU A 425 0.82 -3.13 20.78
N ALA A 426 1.27 -4.32 20.35
CA ALA A 426 2.03 -5.24 21.20
C ALA A 426 3.34 -4.60 21.70
N ILE A 427 4.06 -3.87 20.84
CA ILE A 427 5.27 -3.12 21.22
C ILE A 427 4.92 -2.03 22.25
N TRP A 428 3.87 -1.25 21.99
CA TRP A 428 3.44 -0.20 22.91
C TRP A 428 3.03 -0.75 24.29
N LEU A 429 2.25 -1.84 24.34
CA LEU A 429 1.90 -2.51 25.60
C LEU A 429 3.13 -3.08 26.31
N SER A 430 4.13 -3.55 25.56
CA SER A 430 5.41 -4.01 26.12
C SER A 430 6.18 -2.84 26.76
N LEU A 431 6.20 -1.67 26.12
CA LEU A 431 6.81 -0.45 26.69
C LEU A 431 6.07 0.01 27.95
N VAL A 432 4.74 -0.07 27.97
CA VAL A 432 3.94 0.20 29.18
C VAL A 432 4.28 -0.79 30.28
N ALA A 433 4.37 -2.09 29.96
CA ALA A 433 4.78 -3.14 30.91
C ALA A 433 6.18 -2.88 31.48
N VAL A 434 7.16 -2.54 30.64
CA VAL A 434 8.52 -2.17 31.08
C VAL A 434 8.49 -0.94 31.99
N THR A 435 7.70 0.07 31.65
CA THR A 435 7.56 1.28 32.48
C THR A 435 6.98 0.95 33.85
N LEU A 436 5.92 0.13 33.91
CA LEU A 436 5.33 -0.36 35.17
C LEU A 436 6.31 -1.21 35.98
N PHE A 437 7.11 -2.03 35.31
CA PHE A 437 8.17 -2.81 35.95
C PHE A 437 9.24 -1.91 36.55
N LEU A 438 9.70 -0.88 35.81
CA LEU A 438 10.71 0.07 36.29
C LEU A 438 10.17 0.94 37.44
N TYR A 439 8.88 1.29 37.41
CA TYR A 439 8.23 2.09 38.45
C TYR A 439 8.41 1.51 39.85
N ARG A 440 8.51 0.17 39.98
CA ARG A 440 8.74 -0.49 41.28
C ARG A 440 10.02 0.00 41.96
N PHE A 441 11.07 0.32 41.20
CA PHE A 441 12.37 0.73 41.73
C PHE A 441 12.41 2.16 42.28
N ARG A 442 11.36 2.96 42.01
CA ARG A 442 11.18 4.27 42.66
C ARG A 442 10.89 4.17 44.16
N THR A 443 10.46 2.99 44.64
CA THR A 443 9.97 2.81 46.02
C THR A 443 10.90 1.96 46.86
N SER A 444 10.88 2.19 48.19
CA SER A 444 11.72 1.45 49.14
C SER A 444 11.43 -0.06 49.10
N SER A 445 12.39 -0.86 49.57
CA SER A 445 12.21 -2.31 49.72
C SER A 445 10.98 -2.68 50.56
N VAL A 446 10.67 -1.88 51.59
CA VAL A 446 9.47 -1.99 52.43
C VAL A 446 8.19 -1.90 51.59
N VAL A 447 7.98 -0.81 50.86
CA VAL A 447 6.77 -0.62 50.03
C VAL A 447 6.66 -1.71 48.95
N ARG A 448 7.77 -2.12 48.33
CA ARG A 448 7.78 -3.17 47.30
C ARG A 448 7.33 -4.53 47.83
N LEU A 449 7.76 -4.91 49.04
CA LEU A 449 7.41 -6.18 49.66
C LEU A 449 5.96 -6.17 50.16
N MET A 450 5.48 -5.07 50.75
CA MET A 450 4.05 -4.93 51.05
C MET A 450 3.18 -4.96 49.79
N ALA A 451 3.55 -4.27 48.72
CA ALA A 451 2.78 -4.28 47.47
C ALA A 451 2.71 -5.68 46.86
N ARG A 452 3.78 -6.47 46.97
CA ARG A 452 3.79 -7.88 46.57
C ARG A 452 2.84 -8.72 47.43
N ARG A 453 2.74 -8.41 48.72
CA ARG A 453 1.78 -9.08 49.60
C ARG A 453 0.34 -8.69 49.30
N ALA A 454 0.09 -7.42 49.01
CA ALA A 454 -1.23 -6.93 48.59
C ALA A 454 -1.70 -7.58 47.27
N GLU A 455 -0.78 -7.84 46.33
CA GLU A 455 -1.07 -8.61 45.10
C GLU A 455 -1.58 -10.03 45.40
N GLN A 456 -1.09 -10.66 46.47
CA GLN A 456 -1.49 -12.03 46.85
C GLN A 456 -2.90 -12.12 47.42
N LEU A 457 -3.49 -11.00 47.84
CA LEU A 457 -4.90 -10.94 48.25
C LEU A 457 -5.87 -11.22 47.09
N LEU A 458 -5.40 -11.11 45.84
CA LEU A 458 -6.19 -11.44 44.66
C LEU A 458 -6.28 -12.95 44.45
N LEU A 459 -7.51 -13.46 44.51
CA LEU A 459 -7.90 -14.83 44.23
C LEU A 459 -7.81 -15.13 42.72
N PRO A 460 -7.74 -16.41 42.31
CA PRO A 460 -7.80 -16.80 40.89
C PRO A 460 -9.01 -16.21 40.13
N VAL A 461 -10.17 -16.12 40.79
CA VAL A 461 -11.37 -15.48 40.23
C VAL A 461 -11.15 -14.00 39.96
N ASP A 462 -10.39 -13.28 40.80
CA ASP A 462 -10.06 -11.87 40.57
C ASP A 462 -9.20 -11.71 39.31
N TRP A 463 -8.27 -12.63 39.07
CA TRP A 463 -7.46 -12.67 37.85
C TRP A 463 -8.29 -13.00 36.62
N LEU A 464 -9.31 -13.86 36.73
CA LEU A 464 -10.27 -14.10 35.65
C LEU A 464 -11.08 -12.84 35.31
N TRP A 465 -11.48 -12.04 36.30
CA TRP A 465 -12.11 -10.74 36.03
C TRP A 465 -11.17 -9.77 35.32
N ILE A 466 -9.90 -9.69 35.74
CA ILE A 466 -8.91 -8.82 35.12
C ILE A 466 -8.62 -9.26 33.67
N ALA A 467 -8.47 -10.55 33.42
CA ALA A 467 -8.25 -11.06 32.06
C ALA A 467 -9.52 -10.97 31.19
N GLY A 468 -10.66 -11.43 31.71
CA GLY A 468 -11.94 -11.47 31.00
C GLY A 468 -12.47 -10.08 30.68
N VAL A 469 -12.71 -9.25 31.70
CA VAL A 469 -13.28 -7.91 31.50
C VAL A 469 -12.21 -6.90 31.08
N GLY A 470 -10.99 -7.02 31.60
CA GLY A 470 -9.92 -6.07 31.29
C GLY A 470 -9.34 -6.23 29.88
N ILE A 471 -9.22 -7.46 29.37
CA ILE A 471 -8.45 -7.73 28.15
C ILE A 471 -9.33 -8.36 27.07
N LEU A 472 -9.95 -9.49 27.37
CA LEU A 472 -10.69 -10.27 26.37
C LEU A 472 -11.94 -9.53 25.89
N LEU A 473 -12.68 -8.88 26.79
CA LEU A 473 -13.89 -8.15 26.43
C LEU A 473 -13.61 -6.95 25.50
N PRO A 474 -12.68 -6.02 25.81
CA PRO A 474 -12.33 -4.94 24.88
C PRO A 474 -11.80 -5.45 23.54
N ALA A 475 -10.93 -6.47 23.56
CA ALA A 475 -10.41 -7.06 22.33
C ALA A 475 -11.53 -7.64 21.47
N SER A 476 -12.38 -8.49 22.05
CA SER A 476 -13.49 -9.15 21.35
C SER A 476 -14.50 -8.14 20.81
N LEU A 477 -14.81 -7.08 21.57
CA LEU A 477 -15.72 -6.03 21.14
C LEU A 477 -15.19 -5.30 19.90
N ILE A 478 -13.92 -4.84 19.95
CA ILE A 478 -13.33 -4.12 18.82
C ILE A 478 -13.16 -5.04 17.61
N PHE A 479 -12.73 -6.29 17.79
CA PHE A 479 -12.64 -7.23 16.67
C PHE A 479 -14.00 -7.56 16.08
N ALA A 480 -15.06 -7.70 16.90
CA ALA A 480 -16.41 -7.88 16.41
C ALA A 480 -16.88 -6.67 15.59
N VAL A 481 -16.60 -5.45 16.06
CA VAL A 481 -16.87 -4.22 15.30
C VAL A 481 -16.11 -4.22 13.97
N MET A 482 -14.83 -4.58 14.00
CA MET A 482 -13.99 -4.60 12.79
C MET A 482 -14.48 -5.62 11.75
N VAL A 483 -14.89 -6.82 12.18
CA VAL A 483 -15.22 -7.92 11.27
C VAL A 483 -16.68 -7.91 10.84
N PHE A 484 -17.61 -7.64 11.77
CA PHE A 484 -19.04 -7.80 11.53
C PHE A 484 -19.78 -6.51 11.20
N THR A 485 -19.11 -5.35 11.25
CA THR A 485 -19.78 -4.07 11.01
C THR A 485 -19.05 -3.23 9.95
N PRO A 486 -19.76 -2.33 9.23
CA PRO A 486 -19.14 -1.40 8.28
C PRO A 486 -18.08 -0.48 8.93
N LEU A 487 -18.14 -0.30 10.25
CA LEU A 487 -17.21 0.53 11.03
C LEU A 487 -15.76 0.03 10.98
N GLY A 488 -15.56 -1.26 10.66
CA GLY A 488 -14.22 -1.79 10.42
C GLY A 488 -13.53 -1.21 9.19
N GLY A 489 -14.28 -0.64 8.24
CA GLY A 489 -13.75 -0.13 6.97
C GLY A 489 -13.56 -1.20 5.87
N TRP A 490 -13.74 -2.50 6.16
CA TRP A 490 -13.41 -3.62 5.27
C TRP A 490 -14.15 -3.61 3.91
N GLY A 491 -15.24 -2.85 3.81
CA GLY A 491 -15.99 -2.65 2.57
C GLY A 491 -15.34 -1.66 1.60
N GLY A 492 -14.55 -0.70 2.10
CA GLY A 492 -13.95 0.37 1.29
C GLY A 492 -12.44 0.20 1.12
N SER A 493 -11.84 0.90 0.17
CA SER A 493 -10.39 0.91 -0.07
C SER A 493 -9.64 1.39 1.17
N VAL A 494 -8.46 0.83 1.41
CA VAL A 494 -7.60 1.24 2.53
C VAL A 494 -7.15 2.69 2.37
N LEU A 495 -6.81 3.10 1.14
CA LEU A 495 -6.29 4.44 0.84
C LEU A 495 -7.25 5.31 0.04
N GLY A 496 -8.29 4.72 -0.56
CA GLY A 496 -9.30 5.47 -1.29
C GLY A 496 -10.11 6.42 -0.39
N PRO A 497 -10.52 7.60 -0.89
CA PRO A 497 -11.37 8.52 -0.16
C PRO A 497 -12.79 7.95 -0.07
N GLU A 498 -13.12 7.28 1.03
CA GLU A 498 -14.49 6.88 1.32
C GLU A 498 -15.17 8.00 2.12
N LYS A 499 -16.02 8.81 1.46
CA LYS A 499 -16.85 9.84 2.12
C LYS A 499 -16.06 10.67 3.15
N GLY A 500 -14.87 11.16 2.80
CA GLY A 500 -14.05 12.07 3.62
C GLY A 500 -13.14 11.45 4.68
N THR A 501 -13.10 10.12 4.84
CA THR A 501 -12.13 9.41 5.69
C THR A 501 -11.60 8.17 5.00
N THR A 502 -10.29 7.93 5.02
CA THR A 502 -9.70 6.72 4.41
C THR A 502 -9.94 5.50 5.31
N GLY A 503 -10.04 4.31 4.71
CA GLY A 503 -10.14 3.05 5.45
C GLY A 503 -8.98 2.84 6.44
N MET A 504 -7.79 3.31 6.06
CA MET A 504 -6.60 3.33 6.91
C MET A 504 -6.82 4.08 8.23
N VAL A 505 -7.44 5.26 8.18
CA VAL A 505 -7.73 6.04 9.40
C VAL A 505 -8.65 5.26 10.32
N ARG A 506 -9.69 4.58 9.81
CA ARG A 506 -10.58 3.75 10.63
C ARG A 506 -9.85 2.61 11.32
N VAL A 507 -8.99 1.88 10.60
CA VAL A 507 -8.19 0.80 11.20
C VAL A 507 -7.28 1.35 12.29
N LEU A 508 -6.55 2.44 12.02
CA LEU A 508 -5.68 3.08 13.01
C LEU A 508 -6.45 3.51 14.25
N SER A 509 -7.63 4.11 14.08
CA SER A 509 -8.49 4.54 15.17
C SER A 509 -9.00 3.38 16.02
N ASN A 510 -9.41 2.28 15.38
CA ASN A 510 -9.86 1.08 16.09
C ASN A 510 -8.74 0.48 16.94
N PHE A 511 -7.52 0.38 16.40
CA PHE A 511 -6.36 -0.11 17.16
C PHE A 511 -5.87 0.87 18.24
N ALA A 512 -5.92 2.18 17.99
CA ALA A 512 -5.60 3.19 19.00
C ALA A 512 -6.59 3.15 20.16
N GLY A 513 -7.89 3.08 19.85
CA GLY A 513 -8.96 2.91 20.83
C GLY A 513 -8.81 1.62 21.63
N LEU A 514 -8.53 0.51 20.95
CA LEU A 514 -8.25 -0.78 21.59
C LEU A 514 -7.05 -0.68 22.55
N GLY A 515 -5.95 -0.04 22.13
CA GLY A 515 -4.78 0.12 22.98
C GLY A 515 -5.07 0.89 24.27
N LEU A 516 -5.82 1.99 24.17
CA LEU A 516 -6.26 2.75 25.34
C LEU A 516 -7.18 1.91 26.24
N LEU A 517 -8.12 1.15 25.67
CA LEU A 517 -9.00 0.25 26.44
C LEU A 517 -8.21 -0.86 27.15
N LEU A 518 -7.21 -1.44 26.50
CA LEU A 518 -6.33 -2.47 27.07
C LEU A 518 -5.41 -1.96 28.19
N VAL A 519 -5.38 -0.65 28.45
CA VAL A 519 -4.73 -0.06 29.63
C VAL A 519 -5.77 0.41 30.65
N ILE A 520 -6.81 1.11 30.22
CA ILE A 520 -7.79 1.75 31.10
C ILE A 520 -8.69 0.72 31.77
N VAL A 521 -9.24 -0.24 31.02
CA VAL A 521 -10.20 -1.21 31.59
C VAL A 521 -9.52 -2.14 32.60
N PRO A 522 -8.35 -2.75 32.34
CA PRO A 522 -7.63 -3.51 33.35
C PRO A 522 -7.27 -2.68 34.58
N LEU A 523 -6.93 -1.39 34.40
CA LEU A 523 -6.61 -0.49 35.50
C LEU A 523 -7.83 -0.27 36.41
N LEU A 524 -9.00 -0.03 35.84
CA LEU A 524 -10.25 0.15 36.59
C LEU A 524 -10.65 -1.15 37.31
N VAL A 525 -10.61 -2.28 36.62
CA VAL A 525 -10.92 -3.60 37.19
C VAL A 525 -9.95 -3.93 38.33
N THR A 526 -8.65 -3.71 38.13
CA THR A 526 -7.62 -3.91 39.16
C THR A 526 -7.89 -3.06 40.40
N ARG A 527 -8.20 -1.77 40.23
CA ARG A 527 -8.52 -0.88 41.35
C ARG A 527 -9.80 -1.29 42.07
N TRP A 528 -10.81 -1.75 41.33
CA TRP A 528 -12.04 -2.28 41.90
C TRP A 528 -11.77 -3.54 42.73
N ARG A 529 -11.08 -4.54 42.18
CA ARG A 529 -10.78 -5.79 42.92
C ARG A 529 -9.90 -5.54 44.14
N LEU A 530 -8.87 -4.69 44.02
CA LEU A 530 -8.02 -4.33 45.16
C LEU A 530 -8.77 -3.53 46.23
N LYS A 531 -9.73 -2.66 45.87
CA LYS A 531 -10.62 -2.03 46.87
C LYS A 531 -11.42 -3.07 47.64
N VAL A 532 -12.08 -4.01 46.94
CA VAL A 532 -12.90 -5.04 47.59
C VAL A 532 -12.07 -5.93 48.51
N LYS A 533 -10.81 -6.20 48.12
CA LYS A 533 -9.93 -7.11 48.86
C LYS A 533 -9.09 -6.45 49.95
N GLY A 534 -8.74 -5.18 49.78
CA GLY A 534 -7.80 -4.44 50.64
C GLY A 534 -8.30 -3.09 51.13
N ALA A 535 -9.62 -2.83 51.18
CA ALA A 535 -10.18 -1.56 51.67
C ALA A 535 -9.52 -1.02 52.97
N PRO A 536 -9.18 -1.84 53.98
CA PRO A 536 -8.52 -1.36 55.21
C PRO A 536 -7.13 -0.74 55.01
N PHE A 537 -6.48 -0.94 53.86
CA PHE A 537 -5.18 -0.35 53.51
C PHE A 537 -5.31 0.95 52.68
N GLY A 538 -6.51 1.56 52.67
CA GLY A 538 -6.76 2.81 51.95
C GLY A 538 -6.91 2.65 50.43
N PHE A 539 -7.14 1.44 49.91
CA PHE A 539 -7.36 1.22 48.48
C PHE A 539 -8.67 1.88 48.01
N ARG A 540 -8.55 2.96 47.24
CA ARG A 540 -9.69 3.71 46.70
C ARG A 540 -10.31 3.11 45.44
N ALA A 541 -11.60 3.36 45.25
CA ALA A 541 -12.39 2.97 44.08
C ALA A 541 -11.86 3.56 42.77
N PRO A 542 -12.21 2.96 41.61
CA PRO A 542 -12.03 3.63 40.33
C PRO A 542 -12.73 5.00 40.33
N LEU A 543 -12.10 5.99 39.69
CA LEU A 543 -12.68 7.34 39.51
C LEU A 543 -13.79 7.26 38.45
N ALA A 544 -14.94 7.92 38.67
CA ALA A 544 -16.03 7.99 37.69
C ALA A 544 -15.57 8.48 36.31
N ILE A 545 -14.57 9.37 36.28
CA ILE A 545 -13.93 9.88 35.06
C ILE A 545 -13.25 8.76 34.24
N GLY A 546 -12.78 7.69 34.90
CA GLY A 546 -12.23 6.52 34.22
C GLY A 546 -13.31 5.73 33.47
N CYS A 547 -14.49 5.54 34.07
CA CYS A 547 -15.63 4.93 33.41
C CYS A 547 -16.15 5.80 32.24
N LEU A 548 -16.16 7.13 32.43
CA LEU A 548 -16.47 8.08 31.37
C LEU A 548 -15.46 7.98 30.21
N SER A 549 -14.17 7.80 30.50
CA SER A 549 -13.13 7.62 29.48
C SER A 549 -13.34 6.35 28.66
N VAL A 550 -13.78 5.24 29.28
CA VAL A 550 -14.13 4.00 28.58
C VAL A 550 -15.34 4.23 27.66
N LEU A 551 -16.38 4.90 28.16
CA LEU A 551 -17.56 5.23 27.37
C LEU A 551 -17.20 6.12 26.17
N CYS A 552 -16.39 7.17 26.39
CA CYS A 552 -15.90 8.05 25.33
C CYS A 552 -15.08 7.28 24.28
N LEU A 553 -14.26 6.29 24.69
CA LEU A 553 -13.49 5.49 23.75
C LEU A 553 -14.36 4.55 22.92
N VAL A 554 -15.35 3.90 23.53
CA VAL A 554 -16.32 3.07 22.78
C VAL A 554 -17.09 3.94 21.79
N LEU A 555 -17.58 5.11 22.23
CA LEU A 555 -18.24 6.08 21.37
C LEU A 555 -17.33 6.65 20.28
N ALA A 556 -16.02 6.82 20.54
CA ALA A 556 -15.06 7.25 19.53
C ALA A 556 -14.86 6.19 18.44
N THR A 557 -14.76 4.91 18.84
CA THR A 557 -14.65 3.78 17.91
C THR A 557 -15.94 3.56 17.09
N TRP A 558 -17.10 3.86 17.67
CA TRP A 558 -18.40 3.75 16.98
C TRP A 558 -18.74 4.98 16.12
N GLY A 559 -18.51 6.19 16.64
CA GLY A 559 -18.83 7.46 16.00
C GLY A 559 -17.97 7.75 14.77
N GLY A 560 -16.73 7.25 14.75
CA GLY A 560 -15.79 7.43 13.63
C GLY A 560 -16.22 6.78 12.31
N GLY A 561 -17.25 5.92 12.30
CA GLY A 561 -17.75 5.32 11.06
C GLY A 561 -19.07 5.90 10.52
N TYR A 562 -19.77 6.76 11.28
CA TYR A 562 -21.03 7.39 10.82
C TYR A 562 -20.97 8.92 10.75
N ILE A 563 -20.15 9.60 11.56
CA ILE A 563 -20.15 11.06 11.67
C ILE A 563 -18.75 11.60 11.32
N GLN A 564 -18.70 12.55 10.40
CA GLN A 564 -17.49 13.02 9.71
C GLN A 564 -16.43 13.84 10.50
N PRO A 565 -16.59 14.31 11.76
CA PRO A 565 -15.50 15.01 12.39
C PRO A 565 -14.57 13.99 13.06
N HIS A 566 -13.45 13.69 12.40
CA HIS A 566 -12.23 13.17 13.03
C HIS A 566 -11.89 13.91 14.33
N TRP A 567 -12.31 15.18 14.46
CA TRP A 567 -12.27 15.99 15.67
C TRP A 567 -13.06 15.40 16.85
N LEU A 568 -14.24 14.82 16.64
CA LEU A 568 -15.02 14.20 17.72
C LEU A 568 -14.29 12.97 18.27
N MET A 569 -13.75 12.14 17.37
CA MET A 569 -12.94 10.99 17.74
C MET A 569 -11.67 11.40 18.50
N LEU A 570 -10.95 12.42 18.01
CA LEU A 570 -9.79 12.99 18.69
C LEU A 570 -10.15 13.58 20.06
N SER A 571 -11.30 14.26 20.16
CA SER A 571 -11.78 14.86 21.42
C SER A 571 -12.16 13.80 22.44
N CYS A 572 -12.81 12.72 22.02
CA CYS A 572 -13.14 11.61 22.91
C CYS A 572 -11.89 10.82 23.34
N ALA A 573 -10.93 10.62 22.44
CA ALA A 573 -9.66 9.97 22.76
C ALA A 573 -8.77 10.85 23.67
N SER A 574 -8.80 12.17 23.51
CA SER A 574 -8.00 13.09 24.33
C SER A 574 -8.41 13.05 25.80
N VAL A 575 -9.71 12.89 26.11
CA VAL A 575 -10.17 12.69 27.50
C VAL A 575 -9.47 11.50 28.15
N ALA A 576 -9.38 10.37 27.44
CA ALA A 576 -8.73 9.17 27.93
C ALA A 576 -7.21 9.35 28.13
N VAL A 577 -6.55 10.00 27.16
CA VAL A 577 -5.11 10.30 27.24
C VAL A 577 -4.80 11.28 28.37
N ILE A 578 -5.55 12.37 28.49
CA ILE A 578 -5.41 13.36 29.57
C ILE A 578 -5.62 12.70 30.93
N TRP A 579 -6.61 11.81 31.05
CA TRP A 579 -6.85 11.06 32.28
C TRP A 579 -5.69 10.14 32.64
N LEU A 580 -5.14 9.39 31.67
CA LEU A 580 -3.96 8.56 31.87
C LEU A 580 -2.73 9.38 32.26
N LEU A 581 -2.51 10.53 31.61
CA LEU A 581 -1.44 11.47 31.95
C LEU A 581 -1.62 12.03 33.37
N ALA A 582 -2.84 12.41 33.76
CA ALA A 582 -3.13 12.87 35.11
C ALA A 582 -2.85 11.78 36.16
N ILE A 583 -3.17 10.52 35.86
CA ILE A 583 -2.83 9.38 36.72
C ILE A 583 -1.32 9.16 36.79
N ALA A 584 -0.61 9.23 35.66
CA ALA A 584 0.84 9.06 35.60
C ALA A 584 1.56 10.19 36.35
N MET A 585 1.17 11.44 36.13
CA MET A 585 1.70 12.62 36.82
C MET A 585 1.44 12.53 38.31
N ARG A 586 0.19 12.27 38.72
CA ARG A 586 -0.11 12.00 40.13
C ARG A 586 0.79 10.89 40.64
N GLY A 587 0.96 9.82 39.86
CA GLY A 587 1.86 8.66 40.00
C GLY A 587 3.27 9.00 40.46
N VAL A 588 3.87 10.00 39.81
CA VAL A 588 5.21 10.49 40.08
C VAL A 588 5.23 11.39 41.32
N PHE A 589 4.25 12.28 41.50
CA PHE A 589 4.28 13.33 42.52
C PHE A 589 3.53 13.03 43.83
N SER A 590 3.10 11.78 44.10
CA SER A 590 2.38 11.49 45.35
C SER A 590 3.25 11.34 46.58
N GLY A 591 2.69 11.76 47.72
CA GLY A 591 3.19 11.40 49.05
C GLY A 591 3.14 9.91 49.38
N ARG A 592 3.78 9.55 50.50
CA ARG A 592 4.06 8.16 50.92
C ARG A 592 2.81 7.28 51.09
N GLU A 593 1.68 7.84 51.49
CA GLU A 593 0.42 7.13 51.76
C GLU A 593 -0.17 6.43 50.52
N LEU A 594 -0.03 7.03 49.34
CA LEU A 594 -0.60 6.48 48.10
C LEU A 594 0.37 5.56 47.34
N LEU A 595 1.63 5.45 47.79
CA LEU A 595 2.65 4.65 47.13
C LEU A 595 2.31 3.15 47.18
N LEU A 596 1.76 2.65 48.30
CA LEU A 596 1.36 1.25 48.42
C LEU A 596 0.37 0.85 47.34
N GLN A 597 -0.71 1.64 47.23
CA GLN A 597 -1.79 1.39 46.28
C GLN A 597 -1.25 1.36 44.85
N ARG A 598 -0.39 2.31 44.48
CA ARG A 598 0.09 2.46 43.11
C ARG A 598 1.09 1.39 42.72
N VAL A 599 2.00 1.03 43.62
CA VAL A 599 2.93 -0.07 43.37
C VAL A 599 2.16 -1.39 43.27
N ALA A 600 1.17 -1.65 44.13
CA ALA A 600 0.33 -2.85 44.04
C ALA A 600 -0.45 -2.91 42.71
N VAL A 601 -1.09 -1.80 42.31
CA VAL A 601 -1.77 -1.69 41.00
C VAL A 601 -0.80 -1.90 39.85
N SER A 602 0.41 -1.30 39.89
CA SER A 602 1.40 -1.44 38.82
C SER A 602 1.86 -2.90 38.63
N ARG A 603 1.97 -3.67 39.72
CA ARG A 603 2.35 -5.09 39.67
C ARG A 603 1.27 -5.95 39.03
N VAL A 604 0.01 -5.71 39.34
CA VAL A 604 -1.12 -6.41 38.72
C VAL A 604 -1.28 -6.00 37.24
N MET A 605 -1.14 -4.70 36.96
CA MET A 605 -1.16 -4.16 35.60
C MET A 605 -0.04 -4.71 34.73
N LEU A 606 1.14 -5.01 35.29
CA LEU A 606 2.22 -5.65 34.54
C LEU A 606 1.78 -6.99 33.92
N ALA A 607 1.08 -7.82 34.70
CA ALA A 607 0.54 -9.08 34.22
C ALA A 607 -0.60 -8.87 33.21
N ALA A 608 -1.46 -7.87 33.43
CA ALA A 608 -2.52 -7.53 32.48
C ALA A 608 -1.99 -7.04 31.14
N CYS A 609 -1.03 -6.11 31.13
CA CYS A 609 -0.37 -5.64 29.90
C CYS A 609 0.35 -6.79 29.19
N SER A 610 1.01 -7.68 29.94
CA SER A 610 1.64 -8.89 29.39
C SER A 610 0.64 -9.81 28.69
N ALA A 611 -0.52 -10.05 29.30
CA ALA A 611 -1.58 -10.82 28.67
C ALA A 611 -2.17 -10.08 27.44
N GLY A 612 -2.28 -8.76 27.48
CA GLY A 612 -2.64 -7.95 26.31
C GLY A 612 -1.65 -8.09 25.15
N VAL A 613 -0.34 -8.12 25.43
CA VAL A 613 0.70 -8.41 24.43
C VAL A 613 0.46 -9.77 23.78
N LEU A 614 0.20 -10.82 24.57
CA LEU A 614 -0.07 -12.16 24.03
C LEU A 614 -1.30 -12.18 23.11
N VAL A 615 -2.38 -11.50 23.48
CA VAL A 615 -3.59 -11.40 22.63
C VAL A 615 -3.25 -10.69 21.32
N MET A 616 -2.48 -9.60 21.36
CA MET A 616 -2.08 -8.86 20.15
C MET A 616 -1.12 -9.62 19.25
N LEU A 617 -0.25 -10.46 19.82
CA LEU A 617 0.59 -11.36 19.03
C LEU A 617 -0.25 -12.45 18.36
N ALA A 618 -1.17 -13.08 19.10
CA ALA A 618 -2.06 -14.11 18.55
C ALA A 618 -2.90 -13.55 17.40
N THR A 619 -3.43 -12.33 17.53
CA THR A 619 -4.19 -11.69 16.45
C THR A 619 -3.30 -11.29 15.28
N SER A 620 -2.05 -10.88 15.51
CA SER A 620 -1.05 -10.63 14.45
C SER A 620 -0.79 -11.88 13.60
N PHE A 621 -0.67 -13.07 14.23
CA PHE A 621 -0.60 -14.35 13.51
C PHE A 621 -1.88 -14.64 12.72
N GLY A 622 -3.06 -14.38 13.29
CA GLY A 622 -4.33 -14.51 12.59
C GLY A 622 -4.42 -13.62 11.34
N PHE A 623 -4.00 -12.35 11.45
CA PHE A 623 -3.94 -11.45 10.30
C PHE A 623 -2.89 -11.86 9.26
N HIS A 624 -1.79 -12.47 9.67
CA HIS A 624 -0.84 -13.05 8.72
C HIS A 624 -1.46 -14.19 7.90
N ALA A 625 -2.16 -15.11 8.56
CA ALA A 625 -2.85 -16.21 7.89
C ALA A 625 -3.95 -15.67 6.96
N ALA A 626 -4.75 -14.69 7.42
CA ALA A 626 -5.75 -14.03 6.59
C ALA A 626 -5.14 -13.33 5.37
N ARG A 627 -4.00 -12.66 5.53
CA ARG A 627 -3.27 -12.02 4.41
C ARG A 627 -2.89 -13.06 3.36
N LEU A 628 -2.31 -14.20 3.75
CA LEU A 628 -1.93 -15.25 2.80
C LEU A 628 -3.16 -15.84 2.10
N TYR A 629 -4.21 -16.13 2.87
CA TYR A 629 -5.48 -16.66 2.35
C TYR A 629 -6.11 -15.77 1.26
N TRP A 630 -6.13 -14.45 1.47
CA TRP A 630 -6.71 -13.51 0.51
C TRP A 630 -5.74 -13.22 -0.65
N PHE A 631 -4.44 -13.20 -0.40
CA PHE A 631 -3.42 -12.99 -1.41
C PHE A 631 -3.41 -14.09 -2.48
N GLU A 632 -3.60 -15.36 -2.06
CA GLU A 632 -3.71 -16.50 -2.98
C GLU A 632 -4.94 -16.41 -3.88
N ARG A 633 -6.00 -15.71 -3.44
CA ARG A 633 -7.26 -15.53 -4.18
C ARG A 633 -7.29 -14.27 -5.04
N ASP A 634 -6.27 -13.43 -4.95
CA ASP A 634 -6.15 -12.22 -5.75
C ASP A 634 -5.61 -12.56 -7.14
N GLU A 635 -6.52 -12.87 -8.06
CA GLU A 635 -6.22 -13.12 -9.48
C GLU A 635 -6.11 -11.80 -10.29
N LEU A 636 -6.71 -10.70 -9.82
CA LEU A 636 -6.69 -9.42 -10.51
C LEU A 636 -5.27 -8.84 -10.58
N MET A 637 -4.55 -8.89 -9.47
CA MET A 637 -3.19 -8.34 -9.34
C MET A 637 -2.09 -9.34 -9.70
N LYS A 638 -2.45 -10.53 -10.21
CA LYS A 638 -1.50 -11.60 -10.51
C LYS A 638 -0.97 -11.44 -11.95
N PRO A 639 0.35 -11.29 -12.15
CA PRO A 639 0.92 -11.26 -13.50
C PRO A 639 0.64 -12.56 -14.27
N SER A 640 0.19 -12.42 -15.51
CA SER A 640 -0.20 -13.54 -16.38
C SER A 640 0.52 -13.47 -17.72
N ALA A 641 1.20 -14.55 -18.10
CA ALA A 641 1.79 -14.67 -19.43
C ALA A 641 0.74 -14.86 -20.55
N VAL A 642 -0.50 -15.26 -20.19
CA VAL A 642 -1.62 -15.41 -21.14
C VAL A 642 -2.24 -14.05 -21.46
N GLU A 643 -2.39 -13.21 -20.44
CA GLU A 643 -2.88 -11.84 -20.53
C GLU A 643 -1.74 -10.87 -20.12
N PRO A 644 -0.75 -10.64 -21.01
CA PRO A 644 0.46 -9.90 -20.68
C PRO A 644 0.16 -8.41 -20.51
N GLY A 645 0.33 -7.89 -19.29
CA GLY A 645 0.19 -6.48 -18.93
C GLY A 645 0.65 -6.26 -17.49
N LEU A 646 0.43 -5.06 -16.93
CA LEU A 646 0.64 -4.83 -15.48
C LEU A 646 -0.31 -5.71 -14.66
N THR A 647 -1.53 -5.87 -15.16
CA THR A 647 -2.56 -6.78 -14.64
C THR A 647 -3.28 -7.44 -15.81
N ALA A 648 -3.87 -8.61 -15.57
CA ALA A 648 -4.78 -9.28 -16.49
C ALA A 648 -5.89 -8.32 -17.01
N TYR A 649 -6.43 -7.50 -16.10
CA TYR A 649 -7.49 -6.56 -16.44
C TYR A 649 -7.03 -5.40 -17.33
N GLU A 650 -5.83 -4.84 -17.09
CA GLU A 650 -5.25 -3.83 -17.99
C GLU A 650 -5.07 -4.38 -19.40
N TYR A 651 -4.61 -5.62 -19.54
CA TYR A 651 -4.48 -6.25 -20.86
C TYR A 651 -5.83 -6.38 -21.58
N ARG A 652 -6.89 -6.82 -20.87
CA ARG A 652 -8.25 -6.86 -21.44
C ARG A 652 -8.74 -5.48 -21.87
N LEU A 653 -8.48 -4.46 -21.06
CA LEU A 653 -8.83 -3.07 -21.37
C LEU A 653 -8.06 -2.57 -22.60
N THR A 654 -6.78 -2.91 -22.71
CA THR A 654 -5.93 -2.60 -23.87
C THR A 654 -6.51 -3.22 -25.14
N ARG A 655 -6.89 -4.50 -25.08
CA ARG A 655 -7.53 -5.21 -26.19
C ARG A 655 -8.86 -4.57 -26.60
N GLN A 656 -9.67 -4.17 -25.62
CA GLN A 656 -10.92 -3.47 -25.88
C GLN A 656 -10.69 -2.12 -26.58
N MET A 657 -9.74 -1.32 -26.09
CA MET A 657 -9.40 -0.04 -26.70
C MET A 657 -8.94 -0.20 -28.15
N ARG A 658 -8.12 -1.22 -28.41
CA ARG A 658 -7.69 -1.57 -29.76
C ARG A 658 -8.86 -1.93 -30.66
N THR A 659 -9.78 -2.78 -30.19
CA THR A 659 -10.95 -3.17 -30.97
C THR A 659 -11.78 -1.93 -31.34
N GLU A 660 -11.99 -1.02 -30.39
CA GLU A 660 -12.66 0.26 -30.66
C GLU A 660 -11.89 1.12 -31.67
N LEU A 661 -10.55 1.22 -31.56
CA LEU A 661 -9.72 1.98 -32.51
C LEU A 661 -9.71 1.38 -33.91
N ARG A 662 -9.59 0.05 -34.05
CA ARG A 662 -9.62 -0.62 -35.36
C ARG A 662 -10.98 -0.47 -36.03
N GLN A 663 -12.07 -0.57 -35.27
CA GLN A 663 -13.40 -0.28 -35.82
C GLN A 663 -13.50 1.13 -36.40
N LEU A 664 -12.88 2.13 -35.76
CA LEU A 664 -12.81 3.50 -36.30
C LEU A 664 -11.95 3.59 -37.57
N ILE A 665 -10.85 2.85 -37.64
CA ILE A 665 -9.96 2.86 -38.83
C ILE A 665 -10.63 2.15 -40.01
N ASP A 666 -11.24 0.99 -39.77
CA ASP A 666 -11.79 0.12 -40.83
C ASP A 666 -13.13 0.62 -41.40
N GLN A 667 -13.92 1.40 -40.62
CA GLN A 667 -15.21 1.92 -41.06
C GLN A 667 -15.12 3.07 -42.07
N HIS A 668 -13.95 3.69 -42.22
CA HIS A 668 -13.74 4.88 -43.03
C HIS A 668 -12.72 4.63 -44.16
N ARG A 669 -12.97 3.56 -44.92
CA ARG A 669 -12.36 3.25 -46.21
C ARG A 669 -13.44 3.28 -47.28
#